data_AF-U9UK71-F1
#
_entry.id   AF-U9UK71-F1
#
_cell.length_a   1.000
_cell.length_b   1.000
_cell.length_c   1.000
_cell.angle_alpha   90.00
_cell.angle_beta   90.00
_cell.angle_gamma   90.00
#
_symmetry.space_group_name_H-M   'P 1'
#
loop_
_entity.id
_entity.type
_entity.pdbx_description
1 polymer ?
#
loop_
_entity_poly.entity_id
_entity_poly.type
_entity_poly.pdbx_seq_one_letter_code
_entity_poly.pdbx_strand_id
1 'polypeptide(L)'
;MIKIDSENWEKMKTKYNLSCIVINKILKTNESEDDDDTDETDETKKFAIETFYNMFTDIESDLNKLLEKYTQNNWSIFNVFKTSNIYKAEQMTSKMSDEEFIDELMEYELFEGYEEIRENIINIFIEEYHKWKNNQVNKLKREYEEEKKIIEKNMFGQICNEIETKYKDGGSMRLYLLNVKKNEESFTIEYDIEELQPDQLQLTIYETSLKVDTPSPILLNQYGTSFRIPQVYDFKKISQFDNCKFLLMLYNKDNKRIEIFFNTARQLAQNFKSHSTIKPFKLLNTDENFIIAVNEPKGLLAIYNTKEVKLDVFSFGDNRSRLNRCYANIQLLQWYSNIPSIKYFLFIKDTEKLCFVENCGRARIFNIMYPQFRVDCKFPSNLVNVLSSPDGSYIVAFTKEILKDKSEEFDSIISTDDKKQRDYNNGIKEINRVYVYFSGEYGGPVNKVIDLPLNFKFLEFLQISCIDNQQTHLISLDLNNGCFNSLLLVHKKMIYRFQHYKRNRSLALQRTKSNDLINPYKLMFEKYPIDSCIDPEQSRPLSLKVVLDIDESGNIEKYGEKFEKYTTKIFDNLKRLTKKPANILKKFSTSVMTFQELDIENVEFQKKFSSEYQLGEWIIQLCCLIPIQIAVARNNLFQPLKDGLSSDENHLIELGDDRRHVEIISKTYLLDGMRESSSILVIKK
;
A
#
# COMPACT_ATOMS: atom_id res chain seq x y z
N MET A 1 -39.00 -17.33 -48.54
CA MET A 1 -39.74 -16.87 -49.74
C MET A 1 -39.41 -15.40 -49.95
N ILE A 2 -38.51 -15.10 -50.89
CA ILE A 2 -38.17 -13.71 -51.25
C ILE A 2 -39.24 -13.27 -52.24
N LYS A 3 -40.09 -12.32 -51.85
CA LYS A 3 -41.02 -11.65 -52.75
C LYS A 3 -40.44 -10.27 -53.08
N ILE A 4 -40.07 -10.06 -54.33
CA ILE A 4 -39.46 -8.80 -54.79
C ILE A 4 -40.60 -7.84 -55.13
N ASP A 5 -40.97 -7.02 -54.16
CA ASP A 5 -41.97 -5.96 -54.34
C ASP A 5 -41.34 -4.75 -55.04
N SER A 6 -41.21 -4.86 -56.36
CA SER A 6 -40.71 -3.81 -57.25
C SER A 6 -41.55 -3.80 -58.53
N GLU A 7 -42.18 -2.65 -58.81
CA GLU A 7 -42.94 -2.45 -60.05
C GLU A 7 -42.08 -2.68 -61.30
N ASN A 8 -40.79 -2.33 -61.23
CA ASN A 8 -39.86 -2.52 -62.34
C ASN A 8 -39.49 -4.00 -62.53
N TRP A 9 -39.32 -4.74 -61.44
CA TRP A 9 -39.10 -6.20 -61.47
C TRP A 9 -40.27 -6.92 -62.13
N GLU A 10 -41.51 -6.58 -61.74
CA GLU A 10 -42.71 -7.17 -62.32
C GLU A 10 -42.87 -6.84 -63.82
N LYS A 11 -42.57 -5.60 -64.22
CA LYS A 11 -42.53 -5.21 -65.64
C LYS A 11 -41.47 -5.98 -66.43
N MET A 12 -40.27 -6.17 -65.87
CA MET A 12 -39.21 -6.94 -66.52
C MET A 12 -39.59 -8.42 -66.70
N LYS A 13 -40.16 -9.07 -65.67
CA LYS A 13 -40.67 -10.44 -65.79
C LYS A 13 -41.75 -10.56 -66.86
N THR A 14 -42.68 -9.60 -66.90
CA THR A 14 -43.75 -9.58 -67.90
C THR A 14 -43.20 -9.43 -69.32
N LYS A 15 -42.20 -8.57 -69.49
CA LYS A 15 -41.53 -8.36 -70.78
C LYS A 15 -40.72 -9.59 -71.22
N TYR A 16 -40.02 -10.25 -70.29
CA TYR A 16 -39.33 -11.53 -70.54
C TYR A 16 -40.32 -12.61 -70.99
N ASN A 17 -41.41 -12.81 -70.25
CA ASN A 17 -42.45 -13.78 -70.59
C ASN A 17 -43.12 -13.50 -71.94
N LEU A 18 -43.33 -12.22 -72.27
CA LEU A 18 -43.84 -11.82 -73.57
C LEU A 18 -42.86 -12.20 -74.70
N SER A 19 -41.57 -11.91 -74.53
CA SER A 19 -40.53 -12.29 -75.49
C SER A 19 -40.44 -13.82 -75.65
N CYS A 20 -40.60 -14.61 -74.57
CA CYS A 20 -40.62 -16.08 -74.63
C CYS A 20 -41.81 -16.59 -75.44
N ILE A 21 -43.02 -16.06 -75.21
CA ILE A 21 -44.23 -16.42 -75.96
C ILE A 21 -44.07 -16.14 -77.45
N VAL A 22 -43.43 -15.01 -77.79
CA VAL A 22 -43.24 -14.59 -79.18
C VAL A 22 -42.29 -15.52 -79.90
N ILE A 23 -41.17 -15.88 -79.29
CA ILE A 23 -40.17 -16.75 -79.92
C ILE A 23 -40.63 -18.18 -80.04
N ASN A 24 -41.24 -18.73 -79.01
CA ASN A 24 -41.78 -20.09 -79.06
C ASN A 24 -42.81 -20.25 -80.19
N LYS A 25 -43.42 -19.15 -80.66
CA LYS A 25 -44.28 -19.16 -81.84
C LYS A 25 -43.50 -18.98 -83.14
N ILE A 26 -42.44 -18.16 -83.18
CA ILE A 26 -41.56 -18.03 -84.35
C ILE A 26 -40.94 -19.40 -84.69
N LEU A 27 -40.35 -20.07 -83.69
CA LEU A 27 -39.73 -21.39 -83.86
C LEU A 27 -40.74 -22.44 -84.34
N LYS A 28 -41.95 -22.49 -83.76
CA LYS A 28 -43.02 -23.44 -84.16
C LYS A 28 -43.61 -23.20 -85.55
N THR A 29 -43.49 -22.00 -86.11
CA THR A 29 -44.03 -21.70 -87.44
C THR A 29 -43.08 -22.17 -88.55
N ASN A 30 -41.80 -22.35 -88.22
CA ASN A 30 -40.75 -22.77 -89.17
C ASN A 30 -40.45 -24.27 -89.10
N GLU A 31 -40.92 -25.00 -88.07
CA GLU A 31 -40.84 -26.47 -87.99
C GLU A 31 -41.85 -27.21 -88.92
N SER A 32 -42.76 -26.49 -89.59
CA SER A 32 -43.81 -27.08 -90.43
C SER A 32 -43.52 -27.11 -91.94
N GLU A 33 -42.31 -26.74 -92.35
CA GLU A 33 -41.83 -26.92 -93.72
C GLU A 33 -40.79 -28.05 -93.72
N ASP A 34 -41.12 -29.19 -94.34
CA ASP A 34 -40.21 -30.33 -94.54
C ASP A 34 -39.06 -29.89 -95.48
N ASP A 35 -37.93 -29.44 -94.94
CA ASP A 35 -36.67 -29.35 -95.70
C ASP A 35 -35.46 -29.79 -94.83
N ASP A 36 -34.69 -30.73 -95.39
CA ASP A 36 -33.65 -31.56 -94.76
C ASP A 36 -32.26 -30.84 -94.76
N ASP A 37 -32.23 -29.52 -94.58
CA ASP A 37 -30.99 -28.70 -94.59
C ASP A 37 -30.62 -28.22 -93.16
N THR A 38 -29.54 -28.78 -92.61
CA THR A 38 -29.03 -28.48 -91.25
C THR A 38 -28.48 -27.05 -91.08
N ASP A 39 -28.24 -26.30 -92.15
CA ASP A 39 -27.72 -24.91 -92.08
C ASP A 39 -28.84 -23.85 -91.92
N GLU A 40 -30.06 -24.11 -92.40
CA GLU A 40 -31.19 -23.16 -92.31
C GLU A 40 -31.83 -23.11 -90.90
N THR A 41 -31.71 -24.20 -90.16
CA THR A 41 -32.26 -24.33 -88.79
C THR A 41 -31.45 -23.54 -87.75
N ASP A 42 -30.14 -23.39 -87.92
CA ASP A 42 -29.27 -22.64 -87.00
C ASP A 42 -29.37 -21.11 -87.22
N GLU A 43 -29.50 -20.65 -88.47
CA GLU A 43 -29.76 -19.22 -88.77
C GLU A 43 -31.12 -18.76 -88.22
N THR A 44 -32.14 -19.62 -88.32
CA THR A 44 -33.48 -19.35 -87.77
C THR A 44 -33.46 -19.25 -86.24
N LYS A 45 -32.72 -20.15 -85.57
CA LYS A 45 -32.54 -20.13 -84.11
C LYS A 45 -31.80 -18.87 -83.66
N LYS A 46 -30.74 -18.48 -84.38
CA LYS A 46 -29.98 -17.25 -84.14
C LYS A 46 -30.86 -16.00 -84.25
N PHE A 47 -31.63 -15.89 -85.33
CA PHE A 47 -32.54 -14.77 -85.57
C PHE A 47 -33.61 -14.66 -84.47
N ALA A 48 -34.14 -15.80 -84.01
CA ALA A 48 -35.11 -15.83 -82.92
C ALA A 48 -34.49 -15.32 -81.61
N ILE A 49 -33.29 -15.78 -81.25
CA ILE A 49 -32.59 -15.35 -80.03
C ILE A 49 -32.18 -13.87 -80.08
N GLU A 50 -31.71 -13.37 -81.22
CA GLU A 50 -31.44 -11.93 -81.39
C GLU A 50 -32.72 -11.09 -81.26
N THR A 51 -33.83 -11.59 -81.80
CA THR A 51 -35.15 -10.95 -81.65
C THR A 51 -35.60 -10.96 -80.19
N PHE A 52 -35.33 -12.04 -79.42
CA PHE A 52 -35.57 -12.08 -77.97
C PHE A 52 -34.91 -10.91 -77.28
N TYR A 53 -33.60 -10.83 -77.49
CA TYR A 53 -32.73 -9.95 -76.74
C TYR A 53 -33.08 -8.51 -77.04
N ASN A 54 -33.31 -8.19 -78.32
CA ASN A 54 -33.75 -6.87 -78.74
C ASN A 54 -35.12 -6.50 -78.14
N MET A 55 -36.10 -7.41 -78.16
CA MET A 55 -37.43 -7.14 -77.61
C MET A 55 -37.39 -6.98 -76.09
N PHE A 56 -36.59 -7.77 -75.38
CA PHE A 56 -36.42 -7.69 -73.92
C PHE A 56 -35.68 -6.41 -73.50
N THR A 57 -34.61 -6.03 -74.21
CA THR A 57 -33.77 -4.86 -73.89
C THR A 57 -34.26 -3.55 -74.49
N ASP A 58 -35.37 -3.55 -75.25
CA ASP A 58 -35.93 -2.34 -75.85
C ASP A 58 -36.23 -1.26 -74.79
N ILE A 59 -36.04 0.00 -75.14
CA ILE A 59 -36.36 1.14 -74.27
C ILE A 59 -37.88 1.31 -74.11
N GLU A 60 -38.67 0.83 -75.08
CA GLU A 60 -40.13 0.88 -74.99
C GLU A 60 -40.64 -0.04 -73.86
N SER A 61 -41.43 0.56 -72.97
CA SER A 61 -41.98 -0.07 -71.76
C SER A 61 -43.47 -0.39 -71.89
N ASP A 62 -44.16 0.25 -72.82
CA ASP A 62 -45.54 -0.08 -73.18
C ASP A 62 -45.54 -1.35 -74.05
N LEU A 63 -46.06 -2.45 -73.49
CA LEU A 63 -46.09 -3.75 -74.15
C LEU A 63 -46.87 -3.73 -75.48
N ASN A 64 -47.87 -2.85 -75.64
CA ASN A 64 -48.62 -2.73 -76.89
C ASN A 64 -47.77 -2.05 -77.97
N LYS A 65 -47.10 -0.93 -77.62
CA LYS A 65 -46.20 -0.22 -78.54
C LYS A 65 -44.99 -1.07 -78.91
N LEU A 66 -44.46 -1.83 -77.96
CA LEU A 66 -43.39 -2.80 -78.21
C LEU A 66 -43.85 -3.83 -79.25
N LEU A 67 -45.04 -4.40 -79.08
CA LEU A 67 -45.61 -5.35 -80.04
C LEU A 67 -45.78 -4.73 -81.43
N GLU A 68 -46.29 -3.50 -81.52
CA GLU A 68 -46.49 -2.75 -82.77
C GLU A 68 -45.16 -2.47 -83.49
N LYS A 69 -44.12 -2.07 -82.74
CA LYS A 69 -42.78 -1.79 -83.28
C LYS A 69 -42.17 -3.02 -83.96
N TYR A 70 -42.29 -4.19 -83.34
CA TYR A 70 -41.71 -5.44 -83.87
C TYR A 70 -42.62 -6.14 -84.90
N THR A 71 -43.91 -5.82 -84.96
CA THR A 71 -44.79 -6.28 -86.06
C THR A 71 -44.60 -5.47 -87.34
N GLN A 72 -44.35 -4.16 -87.25
CA GLN A 72 -44.16 -3.30 -88.43
C GLN A 72 -42.82 -3.53 -89.14
N ASN A 73 -41.77 -3.92 -88.39
CA ASN A 73 -40.42 -4.08 -88.92
C ASN A 73 -40.13 -5.48 -89.49
N ASN A 74 -41.01 -6.48 -89.34
CA ASN A 74 -40.73 -7.86 -89.73
C ASN A 74 -41.97 -8.64 -90.20
N TRP A 75 -42.07 -8.90 -91.51
CA TRP A 75 -43.22 -9.57 -92.13
C TRP A 75 -43.44 -11.01 -91.63
N SER A 76 -42.35 -11.73 -91.35
CA SER A 76 -42.35 -13.12 -90.84
C SER A 76 -43.01 -13.28 -89.47
N ILE A 77 -43.14 -12.19 -88.72
CA ILE A 77 -43.65 -12.19 -87.33
C ILE A 77 -45.07 -11.60 -87.25
N PHE A 78 -45.58 -11.01 -88.33
CA PHE A 78 -46.89 -10.35 -88.38
C PHE A 78 -48.06 -11.27 -88.00
N ASN A 79 -47.98 -12.56 -88.36
CA ASN A 79 -49.02 -13.55 -88.03
C ASN A 79 -48.92 -14.13 -86.59
N VAL A 80 -47.80 -13.90 -85.90
CA VAL A 80 -47.48 -14.48 -84.58
C VAL A 80 -47.97 -13.59 -83.43
N PHE A 81 -47.99 -12.28 -83.65
CA PHE A 81 -48.30 -11.27 -82.66
C PHE A 81 -49.81 -11.00 -82.53
N LYS A 82 -50.36 -11.26 -81.34
CA LYS A 82 -51.75 -10.95 -80.97
C LYS A 82 -51.74 -10.27 -79.60
N THR A 83 -52.65 -9.33 -79.36
CA THR A 83 -52.85 -8.69 -78.04
C THR A 83 -53.11 -9.73 -76.94
N SER A 84 -53.67 -10.90 -77.29
CA SER A 84 -53.80 -12.05 -76.40
C SER A 84 -52.48 -12.56 -75.82
N ASN A 85 -51.34 -12.25 -76.43
CA ASN A 85 -50.01 -12.64 -75.94
C ASN A 85 -49.60 -11.81 -74.72
N ILE A 86 -49.96 -10.52 -74.68
CA ILE A 86 -49.70 -9.62 -73.54
C ILE A 86 -50.44 -10.13 -72.30
N TYR A 87 -51.74 -10.41 -72.46
CA TYR A 87 -52.55 -10.97 -71.38
C TYR A 87 -52.01 -12.31 -70.86
N LYS A 88 -51.48 -13.16 -71.74
CA LYS A 88 -50.82 -14.41 -71.35
C LYS A 88 -49.52 -14.17 -70.58
N ALA A 89 -48.70 -13.21 -70.99
CA ALA A 89 -47.45 -12.86 -70.31
C ALA A 89 -47.71 -12.30 -68.91
N GLU A 90 -48.72 -11.42 -68.77
CA GLU A 90 -49.17 -10.90 -67.47
C GLU A 90 -49.68 -12.03 -66.56
N GLN A 91 -50.49 -12.95 -67.10
CA GLN A 91 -50.95 -14.11 -66.35
C GLN A 91 -49.80 -15.00 -65.87
N MET A 92 -48.81 -15.29 -66.72
CA MET A 92 -47.62 -16.07 -66.35
C MET A 92 -46.84 -15.38 -65.22
N THR A 93 -46.64 -14.08 -65.34
CA THR A 93 -45.92 -13.27 -64.35
C THR A 93 -46.61 -13.25 -62.98
N SER A 94 -47.95 -13.21 -62.98
CA SER A 94 -48.75 -13.19 -61.74
C SER A 94 -48.85 -14.56 -61.05
N LYS A 95 -48.75 -15.66 -61.80
CA LYS A 95 -48.89 -17.04 -61.29
C LYS A 95 -47.60 -17.60 -60.72
N MET A 96 -46.46 -17.16 -61.24
CA MET A 96 -45.14 -17.68 -60.89
C MET A 96 -44.52 -16.87 -59.76
N SER A 97 -44.00 -17.57 -58.75
CA SER A 97 -43.22 -16.94 -57.68
C SER A 97 -41.86 -16.44 -58.21
N ASP A 98 -41.23 -15.50 -57.50
CA ASP A 98 -39.92 -14.99 -57.91
C ASP A 98 -38.82 -16.07 -57.84
N GLU A 99 -38.98 -17.07 -56.95
CA GLU A 99 -38.07 -18.21 -56.82
C GLU A 99 -38.20 -19.14 -58.03
N GLU A 100 -39.43 -19.55 -58.37
CA GLU A 100 -39.71 -20.36 -59.56
C GLU A 100 -39.28 -19.66 -60.86
N PHE A 101 -39.44 -18.33 -60.95
CA PHE A 101 -39.00 -17.55 -62.10
C PHE A 101 -37.48 -17.53 -62.25
N ILE A 102 -36.74 -17.42 -61.15
CA ILE A 102 -35.27 -17.43 -61.18
C ILE A 102 -34.78 -18.82 -61.59
N ASP A 103 -35.40 -19.88 -61.07
CA ASP A 103 -35.07 -21.25 -61.46
C ASP A 103 -35.32 -21.48 -62.96
N GLU A 104 -36.49 -21.05 -63.49
CA GLU A 104 -36.79 -21.12 -64.92
C GLU A 104 -35.79 -20.30 -65.76
N LEU A 105 -35.43 -19.08 -65.32
CA LEU A 105 -34.46 -18.24 -66.01
C LEU A 105 -33.08 -18.93 -66.16
N MET A 106 -32.68 -19.72 -65.16
CA MET A 106 -31.40 -20.43 -65.15
C MET A 106 -31.44 -21.74 -65.97
N GLU A 107 -32.60 -22.39 -66.03
CA GLU A 107 -32.79 -23.69 -66.70
C GLU A 107 -33.35 -23.59 -68.14
N TYR A 108 -33.63 -22.38 -68.64
CA TYR A 108 -34.26 -22.19 -69.94
C TYR A 108 -33.36 -22.63 -71.12
N GLU A 109 -33.70 -23.76 -71.74
CA GLU A 109 -32.95 -24.43 -72.83
C GLU A 109 -32.85 -23.61 -74.14
N LEU A 110 -33.62 -22.52 -74.28
CA LEU A 110 -33.67 -21.70 -75.51
C LEU A 110 -32.31 -21.10 -75.90
N PHE A 111 -31.47 -20.80 -74.91
CA PHE A 111 -30.18 -20.13 -75.13
C PHE A 111 -29.00 -21.11 -75.22
N GLU A 112 -29.24 -22.42 -75.34
CA GLU A 112 -28.17 -23.41 -75.52
C GLU A 112 -27.37 -23.12 -76.80
N GLY A 113 -26.08 -22.81 -76.65
CA GLY A 113 -25.18 -22.34 -77.71
C GLY A 113 -24.99 -20.81 -77.79
N TYR A 114 -25.75 -20.02 -77.01
CA TYR A 114 -25.76 -18.54 -77.01
C TYR A 114 -25.57 -17.98 -75.58
N GLU A 115 -24.51 -18.43 -74.91
CA GLU A 115 -24.24 -18.16 -73.51
C GLU A 115 -24.09 -16.67 -73.15
N GLU A 116 -23.50 -15.88 -74.04
CA GLU A 116 -23.30 -14.43 -73.83
C GLU A 116 -24.64 -13.68 -73.70
N ILE A 117 -25.65 -14.06 -74.49
CA ILE A 117 -26.98 -13.44 -74.44
C ILE A 117 -27.70 -13.83 -73.14
N ARG A 118 -27.57 -15.10 -72.73
CA ARG A 118 -28.11 -15.60 -71.46
C ARG A 118 -27.51 -14.85 -70.27
N GLU A 119 -26.19 -14.73 -70.22
CA GLU A 119 -25.49 -13.98 -69.16
C GLU A 119 -25.93 -12.51 -69.12
N ASN A 120 -26.08 -11.85 -70.27
CA ASN A 120 -26.53 -10.47 -70.35
C ASN A 120 -27.94 -10.30 -69.76
N ILE A 121 -28.88 -11.19 -70.09
CA ILE A 121 -30.25 -11.14 -69.55
C ILE A 121 -30.23 -11.34 -68.03
N ILE A 122 -29.49 -12.34 -67.54
CA ILE A 122 -29.35 -12.62 -66.10
C ILE A 122 -28.77 -11.42 -65.37
N ASN A 123 -27.74 -10.77 -65.93
CA ASN A 123 -27.11 -9.60 -65.33
C ASN A 123 -28.10 -8.44 -65.16
N ILE A 124 -29.02 -8.21 -66.11
CA ILE A 124 -30.04 -7.15 -65.98
C ILE A 124 -30.98 -7.43 -64.80
N PHE A 125 -31.41 -8.69 -64.60
CA PHE A 125 -32.20 -9.06 -63.43
C PHE A 125 -31.40 -8.93 -62.12
N ILE A 126 -30.13 -9.36 -62.09
CA ILE A 126 -29.25 -9.22 -60.93
C ILE A 126 -29.08 -7.75 -60.53
N GLU A 127 -28.86 -6.85 -61.49
CA GLU A 127 -28.74 -5.42 -61.23
C GLU A 127 -30.01 -4.84 -60.59
N GLU A 128 -31.18 -5.21 -61.10
CA GLU A 128 -32.46 -4.74 -60.57
C GLU A 128 -32.73 -5.27 -59.16
N TYR A 129 -32.41 -6.54 -58.91
CA TYR A 129 -32.46 -7.11 -57.57
C TYR A 129 -31.54 -6.37 -56.59
N HIS A 130 -30.31 -6.04 -57.00
CA HIS A 130 -29.40 -5.27 -56.16
C HIS A 130 -29.92 -3.86 -55.86
N LYS A 131 -30.54 -3.18 -56.85
CA LYS A 131 -31.18 -1.88 -56.64
C LYS A 131 -32.31 -1.97 -55.61
N TRP A 132 -33.21 -2.94 -55.77
CA TRP A 132 -34.30 -3.18 -54.82
C TRP A 132 -33.78 -3.50 -53.40
N LYS A 133 -32.82 -4.42 -53.28
CA LYS A 133 -32.22 -4.82 -52.01
C LYS A 133 -31.57 -3.64 -51.28
N ASN A 134 -30.83 -2.80 -52.01
CA ASN A 134 -30.21 -1.61 -51.44
C ASN A 134 -31.25 -0.60 -50.93
N ASN A 135 -32.36 -0.43 -51.66
CA ASN A 135 -33.45 0.44 -51.23
C ASN A 135 -34.13 -0.08 -49.95
N GLN A 136 -34.35 -1.38 -49.83
CA GLN A 136 -34.91 -1.99 -48.59
C GLN A 136 -33.97 -1.81 -47.40
N VAL A 137 -32.67 -2.05 -47.58
CA VAL A 137 -31.67 -1.84 -46.53
C VAL A 137 -31.62 -0.38 -46.10
N ASN A 138 -31.69 0.56 -47.03
CA ASN A 138 -31.70 2.00 -46.72
C ASN A 138 -33.00 2.44 -46.03
N LYS A 139 -34.14 1.83 -46.36
CA LYS A 139 -35.41 2.05 -45.66
C LYS A 139 -35.33 1.58 -44.20
N LEU A 140 -34.89 0.34 -43.97
CA LEU A 140 -34.70 -0.22 -42.64
C LEU A 140 -33.71 0.59 -41.79
N LYS A 141 -32.62 1.08 -42.40
CA LYS A 141 -31.67 1.96 -41.70
C LYS A 141 -32.31 3.28 -41.25
N ARG A 142 -33.16 3.89 -42.08
CA ARG A 142 -33.86 5.13 -41.72
C ARG A 142 -34.86 4.89 -40.60
N GLU A 143 -35.68 3.85 -40.71
CA GLU A 143 -36.63 3.46 -39.67
C GLU A 143 -35.92 3.20 -38.33
N TYR A 144 -34.81 2.46 -38.35
CA TYR A 144 -33.98 2.22 -37.17
C TYR A 144 -33.44 3.52 -36.53
N GLU A 145 -32.90 4.44 -37.33
CA GLU A 145 -32.37 5.71 -36.81
C GLU A 145 -33.47 6.62 -36.24
N GLU A 146 -34.67 6.58 -36.81
CA GLU A 146 -35.83 7.32 -36.29
C GLU A 146 -36.33 6.73 -34.98
N GLU A 147 -36.52 5.41 -34.90
CA GLU A 147 -36.90 4.72 -33.66
C GLU A 147 -35.87 4.95 -32.55
N LYS A 148 -34.58 4.82 -32.86
CA LYS A 148 -33.49 5.07 -31.91
C LYS A 148 -33.58 6.47 -31.30
N LYS A 149 -33.76 7.51 -32.12
CA LYS A 149 -33.88 8.89 -31.64
C LYS A 149 -35.10 9.10 -30.73
N ILE A 150 -36.22 8.47 -31.06
CA ILE A 150 -37.45 8.55 -30.24
C ILE A 150 -37.22 7.89 -28.88
N ILE A 151 -36.61 6.70 -28.86
CA ILE A 151 -36.31 5.95 -27.64
C ILE A 151 -35.32 6.71 -26.76
N GLU A 152 -34.21 7.20 -27.33
CA GLU A 152 -33.20 7.98 -26.61
C GLU A 152 -33.84 9.20 -25.94
N LYS A 153 -34.69 9.94 -26.66
CA LYS A 153 -35.37 11.13 -26.12
C LYS A 153 -36.34 10.79 -24.99
N ASN A 154 -37.15 9.74 -25.16
CA ASN A 154 -38.16 9.37 -24.17
C ASN A 154 -37.52 8.80 -22.89
N MET A 155 -36.55 7.89 -23.03
CA MET A 155 -35.86 7.29 -21.89
C MET A 155 -35.00 8.29 -21.14
N PHE A 156 -34.30 9.17 -21.86
CA PHE A 156 -33.51 10.23 -21.22
C PHE A 156 -34.39 11.16 -20.38
N GLY A 157 -35.54 11.60 -20.93
CA GLY A 157 -36.48 12.44 -20.19
C GLY A 157 -37.03 11.77 -18.93
N GLN A 158 -37.35 10.47 -18.98
CA GLN A 158 -37.81 9.71 -17.82
C GLN A 158 -36.75 9.62 -16.72
N ILE A 159 -35.51 9.24 -17.09
CA ILE A 159 -34.40 9.11 -16.15
C ILE A 159 -34.09 10.47 -15.49
N CYS A 160 -34.01 11.55 -16.28
CA CYS A 160 -33.78 12.90 -15.76
C CYS A 160 -34.86 13.34 -14.77
N ASN A 161 -36.13 13.13 -15.10
CA ASN A 161 -37.23 13.46 -14.20
C ASN A 161 -37.11 12.70 -12.86
N GLU A 162 -36.85 11.39 -12.88
CA GLU A 162 -36.69 10.60 -11.65
C GLU A 162 -35.51 11.08 -10.79
N ILE A 163 -34.36 11.39 -11.42
CA ILE A 163 -33.20 11.98 -10.75
C ILE A 163 -33.58 13.30 -10.08
N GLU A 164 -34.20 14.22 -10.82
CA GLU A 164 -34.57 15.54 -10.31
C GLU A 164 -35.61 15.46 -9.19
N THR A 165 -36.51 14.46 -9.23
CA THR A 165 -37.49 14.26 -8.16
C THR A 165 -36.84 13.77 -6.86
N LYS A 166 -35.86 12.87 -6.96
CA LYS A 166 -35.19 12.24 -5.80
C LYS A 166 -34.06 13.10 -5.22
N TYR A 167 -33.31 13.83 -6.05
CA TYR A 167 -32.06 14.51 -5.66
C TYR A 167 -32.14 16.04 -5.82
N LYS A 168 -33.07 16.67 -5.09
CA LYS A 168 -33.34 18.12 -5.17
C LYS A 168 -32.17 19.03 -4.75
N ASP A 169 -31.20 18.49 -4.00
CA ASP A 169 -30.17 19.26 -3.31
C ASP A 169 -28.78 19.18 -3.96
N GLY A 170 -28.66 18.65 -5.18
CA GLY A 170 -27.42 18.71 -5.96
C GLY A 170 -26.29 17.77 -5.50
N GLY A 171 -26.63 16.63 -4.89
CA GLY A 171 -25.66 15.58 -4.53
C GLY A 171 -25.03 14.86 -5.73
N SER A 172 -23.79 14.40 -5.58
CA SER A 172 -23.11 13.55 -6.58
C SER A 172 -23.71 12.15 -6.57
N MET A 173 -24.01 11.61 -7.75
CA MET A 173 -24.55 10.26 -7.92
C MET A 173 -23.80 9.52 -9.03
N ARG A 174 -23.85 8.19 -8.99
CA ARG A 174 -23.37 7.33 -10.07
C ARG A 174 -24.54 6.55 -10.64
N LEU A 175 -24.76 6.70 -11.95
CA LEU A 175 -25.76 5.95 -12.70
C LEU A 175 -25.10 4.71 -13.30
N TYR A 176 -25.59 3.54 -12.99
CA TYR A 176 -25.18 2.28 -13.61
C TYR A 176 -26.22 1.84 -14.61
N LEU A 177 -25.81 1.63 -15.86
CA LEU A 177 -26.63 0.96 -16.84
C LEU A 177 -26.52 -0.55 -16.62
N LEU A 178 -27.60 -1.19 -16.17
CA LEU A 178 -27.59 -2.62 -15.88
C LEU A 178 -27.86 -3.43 -17.15
N ASN A 179 -28.92 -3.07 -17.89
CA ASN A 179 -29.34 -3.80 -19.07
C ASN A 179 -30.25 -2.96 -19.97
N VAL A 180 -30.37 -3.37 -21.23
CA VAL A 180 -31.37 -2.85 -22.17
C VAL A 180 -32.25 -4.01 -22.60
N LYS A 181 -33.50 -4.01 -22.14
CA LYS A 181 -34.50 -5.03 -22.48
C LYS A 181 -35.31 -4.57 -23.69
N LYS A 182 -35.51 -5.48 -24.65
CA LYS A 182 -36.42 -5.29 -25.77
C LYS A 182 -37.76 -5.98 -25.46
N ASN A 183 -38.83 -5.22 -25.42
CA ASN A 183 -40.21 -5.70 -25.39
C ASN A 183 -40.80 -5.62 -26.81
N GLU A 184 -41.99 -6.18 -27.02
CA GLU A 184 -42.65 -6.24 -28.34
C GLU A 184 -42.87 -4.85 -28.96
N GLU A 185 -43.09 -3.82 -28.14
CA GLU A 185 -43.41 -2.45 -28.61
C GLU A 185 -42.45 -1.36 -28.08
N SER A 186 -41.45 -1.71 -27.26
CA SER A 186 -40.55 -0.72 -26.66
C SER A 186 -39.23 -1.29 -26.16
N PHE A 187 -38.25 -0.42 -25.97
CA PHE A 187 -37.02 -0.73 -25.25
C PHE A 187 -37.10 -0.13 -23.85
N THR A 188 -36.75 -0.92 -22.84
CA THR A 188 -36.67 -0.47 -21.45
C THR A 188 -35.23 -0.56 -20.98
N ILE A 189 -34.71 0.53 -20.42
CA ILE A 189 -33.38 0.57 -19.83
C ILE A 189 -33.52 0.24 -18.35
N GLU A 190 -32.86 -0.83 -17.91
CA GLU A 190 -32.66 -1.10 -16.49
C GLU A 190 -31.41 -0.37 -16.03
N TYR A 191 -31.56 0.46 -15.02
CA TYR A 191 -30.49 1.25 -14.45
C TYR A 191 -30.57 1.24 -12.93
N ASP A 192 -29.43 1.47 -12.29
CA ASP A 192 -29.31 1.65 -10.86
C ASP A 192 -28.68 3.02 -10.57
N ILE A 193 -29.09 3.66 -9.47
CA ILE A 193 -28.54 4.94 -9.04
C ILE A 193 -27.92 4.76 -7.67
N GLU A 194 -26.59 4.84 -7.61
CA GLU A 194 -25.84 4.85 -6.36
C GLU A 194 -25.61 6.30 -5.92
N GLU A 195 -26.12 6.64 -4.73
CA GLU A 195 -25.82 7.90 -4.08
C GLU A 195 -24.39 7.85 -3.51
N LEU A 196 -23.49 8.66 -4.07
CA LEU A 196 -22.10 8.69 -3.61
C LEU A 196 -22.07 9.44 -2.28
N GLN A 197 -22.04 8.68 -1.19
CA GLN A 197 -21.68 9.23 0.11
C GLN A 197 -20.31 9.89 -0.02
N PRO A 198 -20.12 11.13 0.48
CA PRO A 198 -18.86 11.84 0.26
C PRO A 198 -17.71 11.05 0.86
N ASP A 199 -16.59 10.98 0.13
CA ASP A 199 -15.41 10.17 0.49
C ASP A 199 -15.06 10.36 1.97
N GLN A 200 -15.34 9.35 2.77
CA GLN A 200 -15.11 9.39 4.20
C GLN A 200 -13.75 8.77 4.51
N LEU A 201 -12.85 9.55 5.11
CA LEU A 201 -11.53 9.06 5.50
C LEU A 201 -11.67 7.92 6.52
N GLN A 202 -11.18 6.73 6.15
CA GLN A 202 -11.08 5.58 7.05
C GLN A 202 -9.64 5.39 7.51
N LEU A 203 -9.43 5.35 8.83
CA LEU A 203 -8.15 4.98 9.41
C LEU A 203 -8.18 3.51 9.81
N THR A 204 -7.14 2.76 9.45
CA THR A 204 -6.92 1.38 9.89
C THR A 204 -5.55 1.26 10.53
N ILE A 205 -5.50 0.79 11.77
CA ILE A 205 -4.26 0.61 12.53
C ILE A 205 -3.93 -0.88 12.61
N TYR A 206 -2.74 -1.24 12.12
CA TYR A 206 -2.19 -2.59 12.22
C TYR A 206 -1.08 -2.65 13.27
N GLU A 207 -1.02 -3.76 14.00
CA GLU A 207 0.07 -4.02 14.94
C GLU A 207 1.18 -4.82 14.26
N THR A 208 2.42 -4.38 14.47
CA THR A 208 3.63 -5.02 13.92
C THR A 208 4.52 -5.52 15.06
N SER A 209 5.27 -6.59 14.80
CA SER A 209 6.33 -7.09 15.69
C SER A 209 7.55 -7.53 14.88
N LEU A 210 8.67 -7.83 15.56
CA LEU A 210 9.80 -8.49 14.92
C LEU A 210 9.61 -10.00 14.90
N LYS A 211 10.07 -10.64 13.82
CA LYS A 211 10.19 -12.10 13.76
C LYS A 211 11.30 -12.57 14.71
N VAL A 212 11.07 -13.68 15.43
CA VAL A 212 11.99 -14.20 16.45
C VAL A 212 13.38 -14.54 15.87
N ASP A 213 13.43 -15.01 14.62
CA ASP A 213 14.66 -15.53 14.00
C ASP A 213 15.33 -14.57 13.00
N THR A 214 14.60 -13.58 12.48
CA THR A 214 15.12 -12.61 11.49
C THR A 214 14.69 -11.19 11.84
N PRO A 215 15.54 -10.18 11.62
CA PRO A 215 15.24 -8.77 11.90
C PRO A 215 14.25 -8.18 10.87
N SER A 216 13.13 -8.85 10.66
CA SER A 216 12.13 -8.52 9.66
C SER A 216 10.81 -8.24 10.38
N PRO A 217 10.18 -7.07 10.12
CA PRO A 217 8.87 -6.78 10.68
C PRO A 217 7.80 -7.71 10.10
N ILE A 218 6.89 -8.16 10.95
CA ILE A 218 5.70 -8.93 10.61
C ILE A 218 4.46 -8.24 11.15
N LEU A 219 3.34 -8.38 10.44
CA LEU A 219 2.03 -7.95 10.94
C LEU A 219 1.50 -9.05 11.87
N LEU A 220 1.12 -8.68 13.10
CA LEU A 220 0.64 -9.63 14.10
C LEU A 220 -0.80 -10.11 13.81
N ASN A 221 -1.61 -9.28 13.16
CA ASN A 221 -3.00 -9.58 12.89
C ASN A 221 -3.37 -9.16 11.46
N GLN A 222 -4.11 -10.03 10.74
CA GLN A 222 -4.59 -9.73 9.39
C GLN A 222 -5.70 -8.66 9.42
N TYR A 223 -6.41 -8.54 10.53
CA TYR A 223 -7.47 -7.57 10.74
C TYR A 223 -6.95 -6.41 11.60
N GLY A 224 -6.80 -5.23 10.99
CA GLY A 224 -6.48 -3.99 11.69
C GLY A 224 -7.69 -3.43 12.43
N THR A 225 -7.46 -2.51 13.37
CA THR A 225 -8.54 -1.75 14.00
C THR A 225 -8.91 -0.57 13.10
N SER A 226 -10.11 -0.61 12.51
CA SER A 226 -10.60 0.43 11.60
C SER A 226 -11.69 1.31 12.21
N PHE A 227 -11.68 2.59 11.85
CA PHE A 227 -12.75 3.54 12.16
C PHE A 227 -12.79 4.67 11.13
N ARG A 228 -13.97 5.26 10.93
CA ARG A 228 -14.17 6.35 9.96
C ARG A 228 -14.15 7.70 10.67
N ILE A 229 -13.42 8.66 10.10
CA ILE A 229 -13.40 10.03 10.59
C ILE A 229 -14.62 10.77 9.98
N PRO A 230 -15.45 11.45 10.78
CA PRO A 230 -16.53 12.29 10.26
C PRO A 230 -16.01 13.41 9.36
N GLN A 231 -16.80 13.79 8.34
CA GLN A 231 -16.41 14.78 7.33
C GLN A 231 -16.13 16.19 7.89
N VAL A 232 -16.65 16.52 9.07
CA VAL A 232 -16.34 17.77 9.79
C VAL A 232 -14.86 17.90 10.16
N TYR A 233 -14.13 16.79 10.21
CA TYR A 233 -12.72 16.76 10.59
C TYR A 233 -11.78 16.63 9.40
N ASP A 234 -10.71 17.40 9.41
CA ASP A 234 -9.53 17.17 8.59
C ASP A 234 -8.45 16.46 9.40
N PHE A 235 -7.88 15.39 8.84
CA PHE A 235 -6.77 14.68 9.45
C PHE A 235 -5.50 15.53 9.42
N LYS A 236 -4.84 15.69 10.58
CA LYS A 236 -3.57 16.44 10.67
C LYS A 236 -2.39 15.56 11.01
N LYS A 237 -2.50 14.69 12.03
CA LYS A 237 -1.40 13.84 12.45
C LYS A 237 -1.88 12.63 13.23
N ILE A 238 -1.17 11.51 13.07
CA ILE A 238 -1.20 10.39 14.01
C ILE A 238 0.23 10.03 14.41
N SER A 239 0.44 9.72 15.69
CA SER A 239 1.72 9.27 16.26
C SER A 239 1.47 8.22 17.34
N GLN A 240 2.25 7.15 17.35
CA GLN A 240 2.19 6.12 18.38
C GLN A 240 3.11 6.47 19.56
N PHE A 241 2.58 6.30 20.77
CA PHE A 241 3.26 6.44 22.04
C PHE A 241 3.32 5.08 22.75
N ASP A 242 4.09 5.02 23.84
CA ASP A 242 4.18 3.82 24.69
C ASP A 242 2.80 3.30 25.11
N ASN A 243 2.75 2.01 25.45
CA ASN A 243 1.52 1.28 25.82
C ASN A 243 0.47 1.25 24.68
N CYS A 244 0.93 1.25 23.43
CA CYS A 244 0.07 1.20 22.24
C CYS A 244 -1.02 2.29 22.21
N LYS A 245 -0.73 3.46 22.79
CA LYS A 245 -1.58 4.64 22.69
C LYS A 245 -1.21 5.45 21.46
N PHE A 246 -2.22 6.06 20.84
CA PHE A 246 -2.06 6.88 19.65
C PHE A 246 -2.53 8.29 19.94
N LEU A 247 -1.70 9.26 19.59
CA LEU A 247 -2.07 10.66 19.50
C LEU A 247 -2.65 10.90 18.11
N LEU A 248 -3.96 11.11 18.03
CA LEU A 248 -4.66 11.47 16.79
C LEU A 248 -5.07 12.95 16.88
N MET A 249 -4.62 13.76 15.93
CA MET A 249 -4.92 15.18 15.85
C MET A 249 -5.78 15.43 14.62
N LEU A 250 -6.97 15.99 14.87
CA LEU A 250 -7.94 16.37 13.85
C LEU A 250 -8.20 17.88 13.94
N TYR A 251 -8.48 18.50 12.81
CA TYR A 251 -8.97 19.88 12.76
C TYR A 251 -10.47 19.88 12.51
N ASN A 252 -11.25 20.44 13.43
CA ASN A 252 -12.69 20.56 13.29
C ASN A 252 -13.01 21.83 12.49
N LYS A 253 -13.57 21.68 11.28
CA LYS A 253 -13.87 22.80 10.37
C LYS A 253 -14.98 23.70 10.90
N ASP A 254 -16.02 23.11 11.49
CA ASP A 254 -17.17 23.85 12.00
C ASP A 254 -16.78 24.72 13.20
N ASN A 255 -16.05 24.12 14.14
CA ASN A 255 -15.61 24.79 15.37
C ASN A 255 -14.29 25.56 15.22
N LYS A 256 -13.64 25.47 14.05
CA LYS A 256 -12.34 26.11 13.73
C LYS A 256 -11.28 25.91 14.81
N ARG A 257 -11.04 24.65 15.20
CA ARG A 257 -10.10 24.31 16.29
C ARG A 257 -9.46 22.94 16.09
N ILE A 258 -8.31 22.73 16.73
CA ILE A 258 -7.70 21.40 16.81
C ILE A 258 -8.36 20.62 17.95
N GLU A 259 -8.74 19.38 17.64
CA GLU A 259 -9.21 18.39 18.59
C GLU A 259 -8.24 17.21 18.62
N ILE A 260 -7.68 16.97 19.81
CA ILE A 260 -6.67 15.93 20.04
C ILE A 260 -7.35 14.77 20.74
N PHE A 261 -7.08 13.56 20.27
CA PHE A 261 -7.49 12.30 20.87
C PHE A 261 -6.24 11.52 21.26
N PHE A 262 -6.24 10.92 22.45
CA PHE A 262 -5.08 10.17 22.95
C PHE A 262 -5.53 8.88 23.66
N ASN A 263 -5.50 7.76 22.93
CA ASN A 263 -5.95 6.47 23.49
C ASN A 263 -5.44 5.28 22.65
N THR A 264 -5.75 4.05 23.08
CA THR A 264 -5.46 2.84 22.28
C THR A 264 -6.32 2.80 21.01
N ALA A 265 -5.86 2.05 19.99
CA ALA A 265 -6.58 1.93 18.72
C ALA A 265 -8.05 1.51 18.89
N ARG A 266 -8.32 0.54 19.78
CA ARG A 266 -9.68 0.07 20.11
C ARG A 266 -10.55 1.17 20.71
N GLN A 267 -10.01 1.96 21.64
CA GLN A 267 -10.74 3.04 22.29
C GLN A 267 -10.98 4.21 21.34
N LEU A 268 -10.02 4.53 20.48
CA LEU A 268 -10.22 5.50 19.40
C LEU A 268 -11.35 5.04 18.48
N ALA A 269 -11.31 3.79 18.01
CA ALA A 269 -12.36 3.25 17.16
C ALA A 269 -13.75 3.30 17.82
N GLN A 270 -13.84 3.06 19.13
CA GLN A 270 -15.08 3.21 19.89
C GLN A 270 -15.57 4.66 19.95
N ASN A 271 -14.67 5.63 20.09
CA ASN A 271 -15.03 7.05 20.16
C ASN A 271 -15.61 7.59 18.84
N PHE A 272 -15.23 6.99 17.70
CA PHE A 272 -15.69 7.37 16.35
C PHE A 272 -16.80 6.47 15.80
N LYS A 273 -17.48 5.67 16.65
CA LYS A 273 -18.67 4.93 16.20
C LYS A 273 -19.86 5.86 16.00
N SER A 274 -20.71 5.54 15.03
CA SER A 274 -21.76 6.39 14.43
C SER A 274 -22.82 6.96 15.40
N HIS A 275 -22.79 6.61 16.69
CA HIS A 275 -23.81 6.98 17.68
C HIS A 275 -23.21 7.51 19.00
N SER A 276 -21.88 7.69 19.11
CA SER A 276 -21.24 8.23 20.31
C SER A 276 -20.88 9.70 20.15
N THR A 277 -21.15 10.51 21.19
CA THR A 277 -20.60 11.86 21.28
C THR A 277 -19.07 11.76 21.28
N ILE A 278 -18.44 12.31 20.24
CA ILE A 278 -16.97 12.30 20.10
C ILE A 278 -16.39 13.18 21.21
N LYS A 279 -15.62 12.56 22.11
CA LYS A 279 -14.99 13.25 23.24
C LYS A 279 -13.49 13.41 23.00
N PRO A 280 -13.01 14.63 22.69
CA PRO A 280 -11.59 14.89 22.56
C PRO A 280 -10.89 14.92 23.91
N PHE A 281 -9.63 14.51 23.91
CA PHE A 281 -8.72 14.57 25.04
C PHE A 281 -8.25 16.01 25.34
N LYS A 282 -8.01 16.81 24.29
CA LYS A 282 -7.63 18.22 24.41
C LYS A 282 -8.20 19.04 23.25
N LEU A 283 -8.65 20.25 23.57
CA LEU A 283 -9.11 21.25 22.61
C LEU A 283 -8.08 22.38 22.54
N LEU A 284 -7.70 22.80 21.34
CA LEU A 284 -6.78 23.92 21.12
C LEU A 284 -7.36 24.85 20.05
N ASN A 285 -7.60 26.11 20.43
CA ASN A 285 -8.07 27.14 19.50
C ASN A 285 -6.89 27.61 18.66
N THR A 286 -6.96 27.34 17.36
CA THR A 286 -6.01 27.86 16.37
C THR A 286 -6.74 27.95 15.04
N ASP A 287 -6.33 28.90 14.21
CA ASP A 287 -6.75 28.96 12.81
C ASP A 287 -6.17 27.78 12.02
N GLU A 288 -6.42 27.68 10.71
CA GLU A 288 -5.91 26.59 9.88
C GLU A 288 -4.41 26.70 9.53
N ASN A 289 -3.75 27.80 9.90
CA ASN A 289 -2.42 28.16 9.43
C ASN A 289 -1.35 27.70 10.42
N PHE A 290 -1.25 26.38 10.60
CA PHE A 290 -0.26 25.79 11.49
C PHE A 290 0.40 24.55 10.89
N ILE A 291 1.58 24.26 11.42
CA ILE A 291 2.29 22.98 11.22
C ILE A 291 2.65 22.40 12.58
N ILE A 292 2.75 21.06 12.64
CA ILE A 292 2.88 20.32 13.89
C ILE A 292 4.13 19.44 13.84
N ALA A 293 4.81 19.34 14.99
CA ALA A 293 5.82 18.35 15.24
C ALA A 293 5.49 17.57 16.52
N VAL A 294 5.77 16.26 16.53
CA VAL A 294 5.59 15.39 17.71
C VAL A 294 6.95 14.78 18.07
N ASN A 295 7.26 14.73 19.36
CA ASN A 295 8.38 13.99 19.92
C ASN A 295 7.83 12.91 20.85
N GLU A 296 7.55 11.75 20.28
CA GLU A 296 6.94 10.62 20.97
C GLU A 296 7.83 10.15 22.14
N PRO A 297 9.17 9.97 21.98
CA PRO A 297 10.04 9.60 23.08
C PRO A 297 9.96 10.54 24.27
N LYS A 298 9.98 11.87 24.06
CA LYS A 298 9.91 12.87 25.16
C LYS A 298 8.52 13.29 25.59
N GLY A 299 7.46 12.82 24.93
CA GLY A 299 6.12 13.30 25.27
C GLY A 299 5.87 14.76 24.89
N LEU A 300 6.51 15.29 23.84
CA LEU A 300 6.36 16.69 23.44
C LEU A 300 5.54 16.84 22.16
N LEU A 301 4.76 17.91 22.08
CA LEU A 301 4.01 18.34 20.92
C LEU A 301 4.32 19.82 20.68
N ALA A 302 4.69 20.19 19.46
CA ALA A 302 4.91 21.57 19.07
C ALA A 302 3.93 21.97 17.95
N ILE A 303 3.34 23.15 18.09
CA ILE A 303 2.44 23.75 17.12
C ILE A 303 3.05 25.10 16.75
N TYR A 304 3.37 25.27 15.47
CA TYR A 304 3.88 26.52 14.92
C TYR A 304 2.83 27.16 14.04
N ASN A 305 2.41 28.38 14.39
CA ASN A 305 1.50 29.19 13.57
C ASN A 305 2.32 29.89 12.47
N THR A 306 1.99 29.60 11.21
CA THR A 306 2.76 30.08 10.05
C THR A 306 2.47 31.54 9.69
N LYS A 307 1.33 32.08 10.11
CA LYS A 307 0.96 33.49 9.91
C LYS A 307 1.53 34.40 11.00
N GLU A 308 1.34 34.02 12.26
CA GLU A 308 1.79 34.82 13.41
C GLU A 308 3.25 34.59 13.78
N VAL A 309 3.90 33.55 13.21
CA VAL A 309 5.30 33.17 13.47
C VAL A 309 5.51 32.82 14.96
N LYS A 310 4.47 32.28 15.59
CA LYS A 310 4.48 31.88 17.01
C LYS A 310 4.57 30.37 17.18
N LEU A 311 5.35 29.96 18.17
CA LEU A 311 5.53 28.57 18.56
C LEU A 311 4.92 28.31 19.95
N ASP A 312 4.03 27.33 20.02
CA ASP A 312 3.53 26.72 21.25
C ASP A 312 4.09 25.31 21.41
N VAL A 313 4.59 24.98 22.59
CA VAL A 313 5.08 23.64 22.95
C VAL A 313 4.29 23.11 24.14
N PHE A 314 3.79 21.90 23.98
CA PHE A 314 3.06 21.15 24.97
C PHE A 314 3.87 19.92 25.39
N SER A 315 3.73 19.52 26.65
CA SER A 315 4.26 18.27 27.18
C SER A 315 3.16 17.43 27.79
N PHE A 316 3.32 16.12 27.71
CA PHE A 316 2.56 15.20 28.53
C PHE A 316 3.10 15.20 29.96
N GLY A 317 2.20 15.22 30.95
CA GLY A 317 2.58 14.95 32.34
C GLY A 317 3.10 13.52 32.53
N ASP A 318 3.63 13.19 33.71
CA ASP A 318 4.35 11.94 33.98
C ASP A 318 3.55 10.65 33.69
N ASN A 319 2.24 10.68 33.92
CA ASN A 319 1.32 9.58 33.62
C ASN A 319 0.66 9.69 32.23
N ARG A 320 1.06 10.68 31.43
CA ARG A 320 0.49 11.05 30.12
C ARG A 320 -1.04 11.19 30.14
N SER A 321 -1.60 11.55 31.29
CA SER A 321 -3.04 11.75 31.48
C SER A 321 -3.50 13.15 31.09
N ARG A 322 -2.56 14.11 30.98
CA ARG A 322 -2.83 15.49 30.63
C ARG A 322 -1.76 16.01 29.68
N LEU A 323 -2.20 16.85 28.75
CA LEU A 323 -1.33 17.62 27.86
C LEU A 323 -1.33 19.06 28.33
N ASN A 324 -0.18 19.48 28.85
CA ASN A 324 0.06 20.78 29.44
C ASN A 324 0.84 21.66 28.47
N ARG A 325 0.46 22.93 28.37
CA ARG A 325 1.23 23.91 27.60
C ARG A 325 2.43 24.33 28.45
N CYS A 326 3.64 24.03 28.00
CA CYS A 326 4.89 24.32 28.73
C CYS A 326 5.51 25.64 28.29
N TYR A 327 5.57 25.86 26.97
CA TYR A 327 6.08 27.09 26.40
C TYR A 327 5.04 27.65 25.45
N ALA A 328 4.62 28.89 25.69
CA ALA A 328 3.51 29.50 24.97
C ALA A 328 3.98 30.75 24.21
N ASN A 329 3.42 30.98 23.03
CA ASN A 329 3.58 32.20 22.25
C ASN A 329 5.05 32.63 22.05
N ILE A 330 5.96 31.67 21.84
CA ILE A 330 7.35 32.01 21.54
C ILE A 330 7.37 32.70 20.18
N GLN A 331 7.65 34.00 20.16
CA GLN A 331 7.72 34.80 18.94
C GLN A 331 9.04 34.50 18.22
N LEU A 332 8.98 33.82 17.07
CA LEU A 332 10.17 33.47 16.31
C LEU A 332 10.61 34.58 15.34
N LEU A 333 9.76 35.58 15.06
CA LEU A 333 10.05 36.64 14.11
C LEU A 333 11.33 37.42 14.46
N GLN A 334 11.72 37.48 15.74
CA GLN A 334 12.96 38.13 16.17
C GLN A 334 14.25 37.53 15.56
N TRP A 335 14.20 36.30 15.06
CA TRP A 335 15.33 35.64 14.38
C TRP A 335 15.19 35.58 12.86
N TYR A 336 14.10 36.12 12.32
CA TYR A 336 13.79 36.09 10.88
C TYR A 336 13.55 37.51 10.36
N SER A 337 14.13 37.84 9.21
CA SER A 337 13.90 39.15 8.58
C SER A 337 12.48 39.31 8.06
N ASN A 338 11.86 38.22 7.61
CA ASN A 338 10.50 38.14 7.09
C ASN A 338 9.84 36.85 7.59
N ILE A 339 8.52 36.71 7.42
CA ILE A 339 7.80 35.46 7.72
C ILE A 339 8.46 34.31 6.93
N PRO A 340 9.03 33.29 7.61
CA PRO A 340 9.75 32.24 6.93
C PRO A 340 8.79 31.23 6.31
N SER A 341 9.07 30.82 5.07
CA SER A 341 8.32 29.77 4.38
C SER A 341 8.87 28.40 4.77
N ILE A 342 8.32 27.84 5.85
CA ILE A 342 8.73 26.55 6.40
C ILE A 342 8.11 25.39 5.61
N LYS A 343 8.96 24.53 5.05
CA LYS A 343 8.59 23.30 4.32
C LYS A 343 8.44 22.09 5.24
N TYR A 344 9.41 21.90 6.14
CA TYR A 344 9.38 20.80 7.13
C TYR A 344 9.59 21.35 8.53
N PHE A 345 8.82 20.79 9.47
CA PHE A 345 8.90 21.12 10.88
C PHE A 345 8.85 19.83 11.68
N LEU A 346 9.94 19.52 12.38
CA LEU A 346 10.09 18.28 13.10
C LEU A 346 10.93 18.46 14.37
N PHE A 347 10.69 17.60 15.35
CA PHE A 347 11.63 17.42 16.45
C PHE A 347 12.84 16.61 15.97
N ILE A 348 14.01 16.98 16.47
CA ILE A 348 15.10 16.01 16.62
C ILE A 348 14.64 15.11 17.77
N LYS A 349 14.17 13.90 17.43
CA LYS A 349 13.49 13.01 18.38
C LYS A 349 14.36 12.77 19.61
N ASP A 350 13.72 12.51 20.74
CA ASP A 350 14.41 12.27 22.01
C ASP A 350 15.24 13.46 22.53
N THR A 351 15.13 14.63 21.91
CA THR A 351 15.75 15.89 22.36
C THR A 351 14.73 17.02 22.49
N GLU A 352 15.10 18.13 23.12
CA GLU A 352 14.26 19.34 23.19
C GLU A 352 14.61 20.34 22.07
N LYS A 353 14.97 19.83 20.89
CA LYS A 353 15.36 20.63 19.73
C LYS A 353 14.36 20.45 18.60
N LEU A 354 13.97 21.56 17.99
CA LEU A 354 13.14 21.62 16.80
C LEU A 354 13.98 22.00 15.59
N CYS A 355 13.72 21.36 14.46
CA CYS A 355 14.32 21.66 13.17
C CYS A 355 13.28 22.33 12.28
N PHE A 356 13.58 23.55 11.85
CA PHE A 356 12.80 24.34 10.91
C PHE A 356 13.48 24.32 9.56
N VAL A 357 12.88 23.67 8.56
CA VAL A 357 13.45 23.58 7.21
C VAL A 357 12.66 24.47 6.27
N GLU A 358 13.31 25.48 5.72
CA GLU A 358 12.74 26.43 4.76
C GLU A 358 12.70 25.85 3.34
N ASN A 359 11.86 26.42 2.47
CA ASN A 359 11.76 26.02 1.06
C ASN A 359 13.08 26.12 0.28
N CYS A 360 14.00 26.99 0.71
CA CYS A 360 15.33 27.13 0.09
C CYS A 360 16.34 26.05 0.53
N GLY A 361 15.95 25.11 1.39
CA GLY A 361 16.83 24.08 1.95
C GLY A 361 17.60 24.52 3.20
N ARG A 362 17.47 25.78 3.64
CA ARG A 362 18.03 26.23 4.92
C ARG A 362 17.27 25.56 6.06
N ALA A 363 18.00 24.88 6.95
CA ALA A 363 17.45 24.24 8.14
C ALA A 363 18.01 24.93 9.39
N ARG A 364 17.16 25.36 10.31
CA ARG A 364 17.56 26.04 11.55
C ARG A 364 17.14 25.22 12.75
N ILE A 365 18.06 25.02 13.69
CA ILE A 365 17.80 24.22 14.89
C ILE A 365 17.51 25.16 16.07
N PHE A 366 16.28 25.10 16.56
CA PHE A 366 15.79 25.83 17.72
C PHE A 366 15.87 24.96 18.97
N ASN A 367 16.44 25.47 20.06
CA ASN A 367 16.46 24.78 21.35
C ASN A 367 15.30 25.32 22.21
N ILE A 368 14.46 24.44 22.74
CA ILE A 368 13.30 24.84 23.54
C ILE A 368 13.71 25.26 24.96
N MET A 369 14.71 24.59 25.55
CA MET A 369 15.20 24.91 26.90
C MET A 369 15.93 26.25 26.95
N TYR A 370 16.65 26.57 25.87
CA TYR A 370 17.33 27.84 25.67
C TYR A 370 16.75 28.45 24.40
N PRO A 371 15.66 29.25 24.49
CA PRO A 371 14.85 29.71 23.35
C PRO A 371 15.67 30.52 22.33
N GLN A 372 16.47 29.84 21.52
CA GLN A 372 17.38 30.44 20.56
C GLN A 372 17.68 29.46 19.44
N PHE A 373 17.91 30.00 18.24
CA PHE A 373 18.51 29.24 17.15
C PHE A 373 20.02 29.12 17.39
N ARG A 374 20.56 27.91 17.23
CA ARG A 374 22.00 27.68 17.42
C ARG A 374 22.79 27.63 16.13
N VAL A 375 22.21 27.06 15.08
CA VAL A 375 22.96 26.69 13.88
C VAL A 375 22.05 26.71 12.65
N ASP A 376 22.59 27.23 11.55
CA ASP A 376 22.06 27.05 10.21
C ASP A 376 22.73 25.85 9.52
N CYS A 377 21.93 24.87 9.13
CA CYS A 377 22.31 23.75 8.27
C CYS A 377 21.81 24.03 6.84
N LYS A 378 22.52 23.54 5.83
CA LYS A 378 22.05 23.58 4.44
C LYS A 378 21.74 22.17 3.96
N PHE A 379 20.45 21.88 3.80
CA PHE A 379 19.99 20.68 3.11
C PHE A 379 19.97 20.93 1.60
N PRO A 380 19.98 19.86 0.77
CA PRO A 380 19.80 20.00 -0.66
C PRO A 380 18.50 20.75 -1.00
N SER A 381 18.50 21.53 -2.08
CA SER A 381 17.34 22.34 -2.47
C SER A 381 16.19 21.51 -3.04
N ASN A 382 16.48 20.37 -3.67
CA ASN A 382 15.51 19.41 -4.24
C ASN A 382 14.95 18.42 -3.21
N LEU A 383 14.70 18.89 -1.99
CA LEU A 383 14.32 18.08 -0.83
C LEU A 383 12.89 17.53 -0.92
N VAL A 384 12.75 16.20 -0.86
CA VAL A 384 11.46 15.49 -0.93
C VAL A 384 10.94 15.07 0.44
N ASN A 385 11.83 14.80 1.40
CA ASN A 385 11.43 14.45 2.77
C ASN A 385 12.57 14.69 3.77
N VAL A 386 12.26 14.87 5.06
CA VAL A 386 13.22 15.00 6.17
C VAL A 386 12.73 14.23 7.38
N LEU A 387 13.58 13.35 7.92
CA LEU A 387 13.26 12.53 9.08
C LEU A 387 14.37 12.63 10.14
N SER A 388 13.98 12.54 11.40
CA SER A 388 14.92 12.36 12.52
C SER A 388 14.97 10.89 12.91
N SER A 389 16.15 10.39 13.28
CA SER A 389 16.26 9.10 13.94
C SER A 389 15.46 9.11 15.25
N PRO A 390 14.90 7.96 15.70
CA PRO A 390 14.07 7.90 16.91
C PRO A 390 14.81 8.29 18.20
N ASP A 391 16.14 8.12 18.22
CA ASP A 391 17.04 8.45 19.33
C ASP A 391 17.68 9.85 19.19
N GLY A 392 17.33 10.61 18.17
CA GLY A 392 17.87 11.96 17.93
C GLY A 392 19.35 12.01 17.54
N SER A 393 19.97 10.87 17.25
CA SER A 393 21.38 10.79 16.88
C SER A 393 21.70 11.32 15.47
N TYR A 394 20.73 11.34 14.56
CA TYR A 394 20.92 11.91 13.22
C TYR A 394 19.61 12.40 12.57
N ILE A 395 19.76 13.31 11.61
CA ILE A 395 18.70 13.75 10.69
C ILE A 395 19.06 13.22 9.30
N VAL A 396 18.06 12.78 8.56
CA VAL A 396 18.20 12.40 7.15
C VAL A 396 17.33 13.28 6.26
N ALA A 397 17.90 13.69 5.13
CA ALA A 397 17.24 14.44 4.08
C ALA A 397 17.21 13.59 2.80
N PHE A 398 16.03 13.46 2.18
CA PHE A 398 15.82 12.64 1.00
C PHE A 398 15.66 13.51 -0.24
N THR A 399 16.37 13.16 -1.31
CA THR A 399 16.34 13.89 -2.58
C THR A 399 16.12 12.94 -3.74
N LYS A 400 15.56 13.50 -4.81
CA LYS A 400 15.42 12.85 -6.12
C LYS A 400 16.34 13.57 -7.10
N GLU A 401 17.32 12.85 -7.64
CA GLU A 401 18.38 13.42 -8.48
C GLU A 401 18.40 12.78 -9.85
N ILE A 402 18.51 13.62 -10.87
CA ILE A 402 18.71 13.18 -12.25
C ILE A 402 20.20 13.06 -12.49
N LEU A 403 20.68 11.84 -12.78
CA LEU A 403 22.02 11.66 -13.32
C LEU A 403 22.03 12.20 -14.75
N LYS A 404 22.83 13.25 -14.98
CA LYS A 404 23.29 13.57 -16.33
C LYS A 404 24.50 12.69 -16.58
N ASP A 405 24.44 11.83 -17.59
CA ASP A 405 25.60 11.02 -18.01
C ASP A 405 26.79 11.95 -18.18
N LYS A 406 27.81 11.77 -17.35
CA LYS A 406 29.12 12.31 -17.65
C LYS A 406 29.67 11.43 -18.77
N SER A 407 29.67 11.98 -19.98
CA SER A 407 30.47 11.44 -21.06
C SER A 407 31.94 11.39 -20.64
N GLU A 408 32.54 10.22 -20.89
CA GLU A 408 33.96 9.94 -21.06
C GLU A 408 34.82 9.55 -19.84
N GLU A 409 35.59 8.48 -20.12
CA GLU A 409 36.70 7.87 -19.40
C GLU A 409 36.37 6.90 -18.25
N PHE A 410 36.24 5.61 -18.60
CA PHE A 410 37.20 4.60 -18.14
C PHE A 410 37.11 3.34 -19.02
N ASP A 411 38.24 3.12 -19.70
CA ASP A 411 38.77 1.94 -20.36
C ASP A 411 37.98 0.63 -20.29
N SER A 412 37.71 0.14 -21.49
CA SER A 412 37.62 -1.26 -21.86
C SER A 412 38.56 -2.14 -21.03
N ILE A 413 38.04 -3.25 -20.48
CA ILE A 413 38.63 -4.59 -20.54
C ILE A 413 37.59 -5.61 -20.01
N ILE A 414 37.35 -6.63 -20.85
CA ILE A 414 36.56 -7.87 -20.66
C ILE A 414 35.06 -7.81 -21.01
N SER A 415 34.79 -8.06 -22.30
CA SER A 415 33.65 -8.85 -22.80
C SER A 415 33.64 -10.23 -22.12
N THR A 416 32.51 -10.82 -21.75
CA THR A 416 31.68 -11.58 -22.69
C THR A 416 30.22 -11.73 -22.24
N ASP A 417 29.35 -11.77 -23.26
CA ASP A 417 28.07 -12.48 -23.36
C ASP A 417 26.93 -12.16 -22.40
N ASP A 418 26.05 -11.25 -22.85
CA ASP A 418 24.70 -11.67 -23.24
C ASP A 418 23.98 -10.54 -24.01
N LYS A 419 23.72 -10.78 -25.30
CA LYS A 419 22.86 -9.89 -26.11
C LYS A 419 21.40 -10.15 -25.75
N LYS A 420 20.84 -9.32 -24.86
CA LYS A 420 19.39 -9.05 -24.82
C LYS A 420 19.12 -7.57 -25.08
N GLN A 421 18.08 -7.37 -25.89
CA GLN A 421 17.60 -6.13 -26.49
C GLN A 421 17.82 -4.89 -25.63
N ARG A 422 18.61 -3.95 -26.16
CA ARG A 422 18.65 -2.56 -25.67
C ARG A 422 17.51 -1.80 -26.33
N ASP A 423 16.45 -1.57 -25.56
CA ASP A 423 15.53 -0.46 -25.82
C ASP A 423 16.32 0.85 -25.70
N TYR A 424 16.44 1.56 -26.81
CA TYR A 424 16.89 2.94 -26.85
C TYR A 424 15.79 3.84 -26.30
N ASN A 425 15.67 3.90 -24.97
CA ASN A 425 15.03 5.01 -24.28
C ASN A 425 16.12 5.82 -23.59
N ASN A 426 16.30 7.08 -24.04
CA ASN A 426 17.21 8.07 -23.50
C ASN A 426 17.28 8.01 -21.96
N GLY A 427 18.43 7.58 -21.46
CA GLY A 427 18.66 7.19 -20.07
C GLY A 427 18.77 8.35 -19.09
N ILE A 428 17.64 8.99 -18.76
CA ILE A 428 17.56 9.77 -17.53
C ILE A 428 17.45 8.78 -16.37
N LYS A 429 18.60 8.38 -15.81
CA LYS A 429 18.63 7.52 -14.63
C LYS A 429 18.40 8.37 -13.38
N GLU A 430 17.18 8.31 -12.88
CA GLU A 430 16.80 8.99 -11.64
C GLU A 430 17.26 8.16 -10.43
N ILE A 431 17.95 8.80 -9.50
CA ILE A 431 18.45 8.17 -8.27
C ILE A 431 17.85 8.87 -7.05
N ASN A 432 17.42 8.06 -6.09
CA ASN A 432 16.97 8.51 -4.78
C ASN A 432 18.16 8.51 -3.82
N ARG A 433 18.49 9.67 -3.25
CA ARG A 433 19.61 9.84 -2.31
C ARG A 433 19.17 10.21 -0.91
N VAL A 434 19.93 9.73 0.06
CA VAL A 434 19.81 10.09 1.48
C VAL A 434 21.05 10.84 1.92
N TYR A 435 20.85 12.01 2.48
CA TYR A 435 21.87 12.86 3.08
C TYR A 435 21.73 12.76 4.60
N VAL A 436 22.76 12.24 5.27
CA VAL A 436 22.77 12.00 6.73
C VAL A 436 23.57 13.09 7.43
N TYR A 437 23.01 13.62 8.53
CA TYR A 437 23.60 14.64 9.39
C TYR A 437 23.59 14.18 10.85
N PHE A 438 24.76 14.00 11.47
CA PHE A 438 24.88 13.52 12.85
C PHE A 438 24.64 14.62 13.89
N SER A 439 24.09 14.22 15.03
CA SER A 439 23.82 15.08 16.17
C SER A 439 25.11 15.58 16.81
N GLY A 440 25.27 16.89 16.89
CA GLY A 440 26.48 17.56 17.41
C GLY A 440 27.39 18.16 16.34
N GLU A 441 27.23 17.77 15.08
CA GLU A 441 27.98 18.31 13.93
C GLU A 441 27.10 19.15 13.00
N TYR A 442 25.92 19.54 13.49
CA TYR A 442 25.02 20.44 12.78
C TYR A 442 25.75 21.73 12.42
N GLY A 443 25.58 22.19 11.18
CA GLY A 443 26.28 23.35 10.60
C GLY A 443 27.56 22.99 9.83
N GLY A 444 28.05 21.75 9.96
CA GLY A 444 29.12 21.21 9.13
C GLY A 444 28.65 20.67 7.77
N PRO A 445 29.58 20.19 6.92
CA PRO A 445 29.23 19.52 5.67
C PRO A 445 28.46 18.22 5.93
N VAL A 446 27.80 17.70 4.89
CA VAL A 446 27.06 16.43 4.93
C VAL A 446 27.97 15.31 5.43
N ASN A 447 27.52 14.54 6.43
CA ASN A 447 28.33 13.45 6.99
C ASN A 447 28.39 12.23 6.09
N LYS A 448 27.26 11.86 5.47
CA LYS A 448 27.18 10.69 4.59
C LYS A 448 26.10 10.85 3.54
N VAL A 449 26.39 10.41 2.32
CA VAL A 449 25.41 10.28 1.24
C VAL A 449 25.24 8.79 0.92
N ILE A 450 23.99 8.34 0.78
CA ILE A 450 23.64 6.94 0.54
C ILE A 450 22.62 6.90 -0.59
N ASP A 451 22.85 6.06 -1.60
CA ASP A 451 21.85 5.78 -2.63
C ASP A 451 20.83 4.77 -2.09
N LEU A 452 19.54 5.09 -2.18
CA LEU A 452 18.47 4.18 -1.76
C LEU A 452 18.29 3.06 -2.80
N PRO A 453 17.95 1.84 -2.35
CA PRO A 453 17.60 0.77 -3.27
C PRO A 453 16.31 1.10 -4.04
N LEU A 454 16.21 0.56 -5.25
CA LEU A 454 15.18 0.91 -6.25
C LEU A 454 13.73 0.63 -5.82
N ASN A 455 13.53 -0.18 -4.77
CA ASN A 455 12.21 -0.44 -4.18
C ASN A 455 11.67 0.73 -3.34
N PHE A 456 12.51 1.69 -2.95
CA PHE A 456 12.09 2.90 -2.25
C PHE A 456 11.84 4.06 -3.22
N LYS A 457 10.82 3.91 -4.09
CA LYS A 457 10.49 4.90 -5.14
C LYS A 457 9.86 6.18 -4.60
N PHE A 458 8.91 6.03 -3.67
CA PHE A 458 8.11 7.14 -3.12
C PHE A 458 8.75 7.66 -1.83
N LEU A 459 9.51 8.76 -1.95
CA LEU A 459 10.27 9.33 -0.83
C LEU A 459 9.37 10.09 0.15
N GLU A 460 8.21 10.55 -0.31
CA GLU A 460 7.21 11.30 0.46
C GLU A 460 6.57 10.45 1.56
N PHE A 461 6.49 9.13 1.36
CA PHE A 461 5.87 8.19 2.29
C PHE A 461 6.87 7.51 3.23
N LEU A 462 8.15 7.90 3.18
CA LEU A 462 9.17 7.32 4.05
C LEU A 462 8.96 7.74 5.50
N GLN A 463 9.14 6.78 6.40
CA GLN A 463 9.21 7.01 7.83
C GLN A 463 10.36 6.21 8.45
N ILE A 464 10.96 6.75 9.52
CA ILE A 464 11.89 5.99 10.37
C ILE A 464 11.13 5.60 11.62
N SER A 465 11.07 4.31 11.89
CA SER A 465 10.39 3.76 13.06
C SER A 465 11.32 2.85 13.85
N CYS A 466 11.13 2.80 15.17
CA CYS A 466 11.77 1.81 16.03
C CYS A 466 10.76 0.70 16.31
N ILE A 467 11.10 -0.54 15.99
CA ILE A 467 10.25 -1.71 16.18
C ILE A 467 10.73 -2.46 17.43
N ASP A 468 9.79 -2.79 18.31
CA ASP A 468 10.00 -3.41 19.62
C ASP A 468 11.02 -2.71 20.52
N ASN A 469 11.24 -1.40 20.30
CA ASN A 469 12.30 -0.60 20.95
C ASN A 469 13.71 -1.20 20.79
N GLN A 470 13.93 -2.03 19.77
CA GLN A 470 15.19 -2.75 19.53
C GLN A 470 15.84 -2.39 18.21
N GLN A 471 15.05 -2.25 17.15
CA GLN A 471 15.58 -2.09 15.79
C GLN A 471 14.99 -0.87 15.11
N THR A 472 15.86 -0.04 14.55
CA THR A 472 15.45 1.12 13.75
C THR A 472 15.36 0.73 12.28
N HIS A 473 14.21 0.96 11.68
CA HIS A 473 13.93 0.65 10.27
C HIS A 473 13.49 1.91 9.53
N LEU A 474 13.98 2.07 8.31
CA LEU A 474 13.37 2.94 7.31
C LEU A 474 12.27 2.13 6.63
N ILE A 475 11.04 2.62 6.70
CA ILE A 475 9.85 1.93 6.18
C ILE A 475 9.21 2.74 5.05
N SER A 476 8.64 2.04 4.08
CA SER A 476 7.83 2.63 3.02
C SER A 476 6.65 1.73 2.67
N LEU A 477 5.62 2.35 2.10
CA LEU A 477 4.48 1.65 1.52
C LEU A 477 4.54 1.82 0.01
N ASP A 478 4.61 0.70 -0.70
CA ASP A 478 4.44 0.65 -2.15
C ASP A 478 2.99 0.35 -2.45
N LEU A 479 2.21 1.41 -2.68
CA LEU A 479 0.77 1.31 -2.94
C LEU A 479 0.47 0.57 -4.25
N ASN A 480 1.37 0.64 -5.23
CA ASN A 480 1.15 0.03 -6.54
C ASN A 480 1.25 -1.49 -6.48
N ASN A 481 2.19 -1.99 -5.68
CA ASN A 481 2.42 -3.43 -5.50
C ASN A 481 1.76 -3.99 -4.23
N GLY A 482 1.14 -3.13 -3.40
CA GLY A 482 0.56 -3.54 -2.11
C GLY A 482 1.61 -4.04 -1.10
N CYS A 483 2.86 -3.57 -1.19
CA CYS A 483 3.98 -4.08 -0.40
C CYS A 483 4.41 -3.11 0.71
N PHE A 484 4.76 -3.66 1.87
CA PHE A 484 5.46 -2.94 2.94
C PHE A 484 6.96 -3.20 2.84
N ASN A 485 7.73 -2.17 2.54
CA ASN A 485 9.19 -2.25 2.47
C ASN A 485 9.82 -1.79 3.79
N SER A 486 10.83 -2.53 4.24
CA SER A 486 11.61 -2.18 5.43
C SER A 486 13.10 -2.32 5.17
N LEU A 487 13.87 -1.33 5.59
CA LEU A 487 15.33 -1.31 5.51
C LEU A 487 15.92 -1.07 6.90
N LEU A 488 16.66 -2.04 7.41
CA LEU A 488 17.30 -1.96 8.73
C LEU A 488 18.42 -0.91 8.73
N LEU A 489 18.32 0.07 9.63
CA LEU A 489 19.32 1.11 9.82
C LEU A 489 20.25 0.74 10.99
N VAL A 490 21.48 0.35 10.69
CA VAL A 490 22.49 -0.03 11.71
C VAL A 490 23.50 1.10 11.91
N HIS A 491 23.50 1.70 13.10
CA HIS A 491 24.51 2.68 13.49
C HIS A 491 25.81 1.97 13.94
N LYS A 492 27.00 2.50 13.60
CA LYS A 492 28.31 1.83 13.85
C LYS A 492 28.54 1.47 15.33
N LYS A 493 27.99 2.24 16.26
CA LYS A 493 28.00 1.94 17.72
C LYS A 493 27.23 0.65 18.07
N MET A 494 26.21 0.26 17.29
CA MET A 494 25.49 -1.02 17.42
C MET A 494 26.23 -2.21 16.78
N ILE A 495 27.12 -1.99 15.79
CA ILE A 495 27.89 -3.07 15.16
C ILE A 495 28.75 -3.81 16.19
N TYR A 496 29.30 -3.09 17.18
CA TYR A 496 30.04 -3.72 18.29
C TYR A 496 29.14 -4.57 19.21
N ARG A 497 27.87 -4.18 19.42
CA ARG A 497 26.91 -5.01 20.16
C ARG A 497 26.53 -6.27 19.38
N PHE A 498 26.27 -6.16 18.07
CA PHE A 498 25.89 -7.31 17.23
C PHE A 498 27.06 -8.24 16.89
N GLN A 499 28.28 -7.75 16.75
CA GLN A 499 29.47 -8.60 16.55
C GLN A 499 29.77 -9.48 17.77
N HIS A 500 29.46 -9.01 18.98
CA HIS A 500 29.54 -9.85 20.19
C HIS A 500 28.49 -10.98 20.17
N TYR A 501 27.28 -10.73 19.65
CA TYR A 501 26.25 -11.75 19.50
C TYR A 501 26.54 -12.76 18.37
N LYS A 502 27.05 -12.32 17.20
CA LYS A 502 27.39 -13.23 16.10
C LYS A 502 28.60 -14.12 16.39
N ARG A 503 29.53 -13.70 17.25
CA ARG A 503 30.73 -14.49 17.57
C ARG A 503 30.47 -15.61 18.59
N ASN A 504 29.33 -15.58 19.29
CA ASN A 504 28.92 -16.60 20.24
C ASN A 504 27.62 -17.29 19.82
N ARG A 505 27.77 -18.23 18.87
CA ARG A 505 26.92 -19.40 18.57
C ARG A 505 25.45 -19.20 18.16
N SER A 506 25.10 -20.01 17.15
CA SER A 506 23.76 -20.54 16.84
C SER A 506 22.92 -20.81 18.09
N LEU A 507 21.79 -20.14 18.22
CA LEU A 507 20.77 -20.44 19.22
C LEU A 507 19.83 -21.53 18.67
N ALA A 508 20.27 -22.78 18.77
CA ALA A 508 19.31 -23.77 19.25
C ALA A 508 19.12 -23.45 20.74
N LEU A 509 17.86 -23.34 21.16
CA LEU A 509 17.43 -23.11 22.55
C LEU A 509 18.03 -24.19 23.48
N GLN A 510 19.27 -24.00 23.95
CA GLN A 510 19.83 -24.77 25.05
C GLN A 510 19.64 -23.95 26.32
N ARG A 511 18.69 -24.39 27.16
CA ARG A 511 18.68 -24.09 28.60
C ARG A 511 20.11 -24.23 29.12
N THR A 512 20.66 -23.16 29.69
CA THR A 512 22.01 -23.16 30.28
C THR A 512 22.06 -24.17 31.43
N LYS A 513 22.75 -25.30 31.23
CA LYS A 513 23.05 -26.30 32.28
C LYS A 513 24.20 -25.87 33.21
N SER A 514 24.40 -24.57 33.44
CA SER A 514 25.53 -24.05 34.23
C SER A 514 25.02 -22.97 35.18
N ASN A 515 24.95 -23.31 36.48
CA ASN A 515 24.75 -22.36 37.58
C ASN A 515 26.03 -21.53 37.75
N ASP A 516 26.23 -20.58 36.84
CA ASP A 516 27.42 -19.74 36.85
C ASP A 516 27.20 -18.56 37.81
N LEU A 517 27.94 -18.50 38.92
CA LEU A 517 27.77 -17.43 39.93
C LEU A 517 28.35 -16.08 39.48
N ILE A 518 29.34 -16.08 38.59
CA ILE A 518 30.13 -14.88 38.27
C ILE A 518 29.85 -14.38 36.86
N ASN A 519 29.59 -15.25 35.88
CA ASN A 519 29.24 -14.81 34.53
C ASN A 519 28.00 -13.89 34.45
N PRO A 520 26.94 -14.03 35.28
CA PRO A 520 25.81 -13.10 35.29
C PRO A 520 26.25 -11.65 35.60
N TYR A 521 27.30 -11.52 36.40
CA TYR A 521 27.84 -10.24 36.88
C TYR A 521 29.08 -9.79 36.09
N LYS A 522 29.47 -10.50 35.03
CA LYS A 522 30.68 -10.23 34.25
C LYS A 522 30.76 -8.78 33.73
N LEU A 523 29.64 -8.25 33.23
CA LEU A 523 29.56 -6.88 32.73
C LEU A 523 29.82 -5.83 33.83
N MET A 524 29.49 -6.16 35.08
CA MET A 524 29.76 -5.29 36.24
C MET A 524 31.27 -5.24 36.50
N PHE A 525 31.94 -6.39 36.58
CA PHE A 525 33.40 -6.45 36.81
C PHE A 525 34.22 -5.87 35.65
N GLU A 526 33.70 -5.92 34.41
CA GLU A 526 34.30 -5.24 33.25
C GLU A 526 34.23 -3.71 33.37
N LYS A 527 33.15 -3.16 33.94
CA LYS A 527 32.93 -1.71 34.04
C LYS A 527 33.46 -1.08 35.33
N TYR A 528 33.34 -1.75 36.46
CA TYR A 528 33.63 -1.20 37.79
C TYR A 528 34.88 -1.85 38.43
N PRO A 529 35.51 -1.22 39.45
CA PRO A 529 36.60 -1.83 40.21
C PRO A 529 36.15 -3.16 40.85
N ILE A 530 37.08 -4.12 40.95
CA ILE A 530 36.80 -5.43 41.57
C ILE A 530 37.06 -5.37 43.09
N ASP A 531 38.09 -4.63 43.49
CA ASP A 531 38.36 -4.33 44.89
C ASP A 531 37.46 -3.16 45.34
N SER A 532 36.88 -3.26 46.54
CA SER A 532 36.07 -2.17 47.12
C SER A 532 36.95 -0.94 47.38
N CYS A 533 36.46 0.24 47.00
CA CYS A 533 37.16 1.52 47.18
C CYS A 533 36.60 2.39 48.31
N ILE A 534 35.59 1.91 49.06
CA ILE A 534 34.95 2.67 50.15
C ILE A 534 35.72 2.53 51.47
N ASP A 535 36.21 1.34 51.81
CA ASP A 535 36.93 1.13 53.08
C ASP A 535 37.93 -0.05 52.99
N PRO A 536 39.26 0.20 52.95
CA PRO A 536 40.26 -0.86 52.90
C PRO A 536 40.39 -1.66 54.20
N GLU A 537 40.00 -1.10 55.36
CA GLU A 537 40.09 -1.78 56.66
C GLU A 537 38.98 -2.83 56.88
N GLN A 538 37.89 -2.74 56.12
CA GLN A 538 36.79 -3.72 56.13
C GLN A 538 36.97 -4.88 55.12
N SER A 539 38.09 -4.95 54.40
CA SER A 539 38.35 -6.01 53.40
C SER A 539 38.70 -7.37 54.02
N ARG A 540 37.71 -7.99 54.68
CA ARG A 540 37.79 -9.37 55.18
C ARG A 540 37.84 -10.38 54.01
N PRO A 541 38.45 -11.56 54.20
CA PRO A 541 38.53 -12.59 53.17
C PRO A 541 37.12 -13.06 52.77
N LEU A 542 36.83 -13.05 51.48
CA LEU A 542 35.56 -13.56 50.94
C LEU A 542 35.54 -15.08 51.05
N SER A 543 34.40 -15.66 51.41
CA SER A 543 34.25 -17.10 51.44
C SER A 543 32.93 -17.53 50.80
N LEU A 544 32.92 -18.70 50.17
CA LEU A 544 31.73 -19.37 49.66
C LEU A 544 31.61 -20.74 50.31
N LYS A 545 30.45 -21.00 50.92
CA LYS A 545 30.11 -22.35 51.38
C LYS A 545 29.09 -23.00 50.46
N VAL A 546 29.44 -24.17 49.96
CA VAL A 546 28.58 -25.00 49.10
C VAL A 546 28.02 -26.13 49.94
N VAL A 547 26.70 -26.23 49.99
CA VAL A 547 25.99 -27.31 50.68
C VAL A 547 25.48 -28.29 49.65
N LEU A 548 25.90 -29.54 49.75
CA LEU A 548 25.52 -30.60 48.83
C LEU A 548 24.52 -31.54 49.50
N ASP A 549 23.41 -31.82 48.83
CA ASP A 549 22.45 -32.84 49.22
C ASP A 549 22.88 -34.19 48.61
N ILE A 550 23.79 -34.90 49.30
CA ILE A 550 24.36 -36.19 48.87
C ILE A 550 24.36 -37.19 50.04
N ASP A 551 24.04 -38.45 49.75
CA ASP A 551 23.88 -39.50 50.76
C ASP A 551 25.21 -40.09 51.28
N GLU A 552 26.33 -39.86 50.59
CA GLU A 552 27.64 -40.43 50.93
C GLU A 552 28.65 -39.34 51.32
N SER A 553 28.95 -39.24 52.62
CA SER A 553 29.90 -38.28 53.20
C SER A 553 31.35 -38.47 52.71
N GLY A 554 31.69 -39.63 52.14
CA GLY A 554 33.05 -39.96 51.69
C GLY A 554 33.55 -39.22 50.44
N ASN A 555 32.71 -38.47 49.72
CA ASN A 555 33.09 -37.76 48.49
C ASN A 555 33.21 -36.22 48.64
N ILE A 556 32.97 -35.66 49.84
CA ILE A 556 32.89 -34.21 50.05
C ILE A 556 34.21 -33.50 49.70
N GLU A 557 35.35 -34.03 50.12
CA GLU A 557 36.67 -33.44 49.84
C GLU A 557 36.94 -33.30 48.34
N LYS A 558 36.60 -34.34 47.57
CA LYS A 558 36.70 -34.36 46.11
C LYS A 558 35.81 -33.31 45.43
N TYR A 559 34.64 -33.01 46.01
CA TYR A 559 33.80 -31.91 45.53
C TYR A 559 34.39 -30.55 45.92
N GLY A 560 34.95 -30.44 47.13
CA GLY A 560 35.72 -29.28 47.58
C GLY A 560 36.80 -28.88 46.58
N GLU A 561 37.70 -29.79 46.24
CA GLU A 561 38.78 -29.56 45.27
C GLU A 561 38.25 -29.14 43.88
N LYS A 562 37.12 -29.72 43.45
CA LYS A 562 36.50 -29.36 42.16
C LYS A 562 35.94 -27.94 42.16
N PHE A 563 35.27 -27.54 43.24
CA PHE A 563 34.74 -26.18 43.37
C PHE A 563 35.85 -25.15 43.51
N GLU A 564 36.90 -25.46 44.25
CA GLU A 564 38.09 -24.61 44.36
C GLU A 564 38.75 -24.43 42.98
N LYS A 565 39.00 -25.53 42.26
CA LYS A 565 39.59 -25.49 40.90
C LYS A 565 38.73 -24.70 39.90
N TYR A 566 37.40 -24.85 39.98
CA TYR A 566 36.45 -24.11 39.14
C TYR A 566 36.50 -22.60 39.46
N THR A 567 36.49 -22.26 40.74
CA THR A 567 36.49 -20.87 41.22
C THR A 567 37.79 -20.16 40.83
N THR A 568 38.95 -20.80 41.06
CA THR A 568 40.26 -20.26 40.64
C THR A 568 40.31 -20.00 39.15
N LYS A 569 39.81 -20.93 38.32
CA LYS A 569 39.75 -20.75 36.86
C LYS A 569 38.87 -19.57 36.46
N ILE A 570 37.77 -19.32 37.15
CA ILE A 570 36.92 -18.15 36.87
C ILE A 570 37.65 -16.86 37.23
N PHE A 571 38.25 -16.78 38.41
CA PHE A 571 38.94 -15.57 38.84
C PHE A 571 40.16 -15.25 37.98
N ASP A 572 40.89 -16.26 37.51
CA ASP A 572 42.00 -16.04 36.58
C ASP A 572 41.51 -15.51 35.22
N ASN A 573 40.38 -16.03 34.73
CA ASN A 573 39.74 -15.49 33.54
C ASN A 573 39.31 -14.03 33.74
N LEU A 574 38.74 -13.70 34.90
CA LEU A 574 38.28 -12.35 35.23
C LEU A 574 39.45 -11.36 35.33
N LYS A 575 40.55 -11.75 36.00
CA LYS A 575 41.80 -10.98 36.05
C LYS A 575 42.38 -10.74 34.66
N ARG A 576 42.45 -11.78 33.82
CA ARG A 576 42.96 -11.70 32.45
C ARG A 576 42.12 -10.78 31.56
N LEU A 577 40.79 -10.86 31.67
CA LEU A 577 39.87 -10.09 30.83
C LEU A 577 39.83 -8.61 31.22
N THR A 578 39.79 -8.32 32.52
CA THR A 578 39.62 -6.94 33.01
C THR A 578 40.94 -6.19 33.15
N LYS A 579 42.05 -6.90 33.38
CA LYS A 579 43.37 -6.35 33.73
C LYS A 579 43.36 -5.43 34.97
N LYS A 580 42.33 -5.52 35.81
CA LYS A 580 42.15 -4.69 37.02
C LYS A 580 42.78 -5.36 38.25
N PRO A 581 43.19 -4.56 39.26
CA PRO A 581 43.55 -5.11 40.56
C PRO A 581 42.34 -5.85 41.17
N ALA A 582 42.61 -7.05 41.68
CA ALA A 582 41.62 -7.95 42.28
C ALA A 582 42.25 -8.66 43.48
N ASN A 583 42.76 -7.87 44.42
CA ASN A 583 43.43 -8.36 45.63
C ASN A 583 42.47 -9.05 46.59
N ILE A 584 41.21 -8.63 46.64
CA ILE A 584 40.19 -9.26 47.50
C ILE A 584 39.91 -10.71 47.10
N LEU A 585 40.00 -11.00 45.79
CA LEU A 585 39.83 -12.35 45.24
C LEU A 585 41.02 -13.29 45.50
N LYS A 586 42.18 -12.77 45.91
CA LYS A 586 43.34 -13.61 46.31
C LYS A 586 43.13 -14.28 47.66
N LYS A 587 42.29 -13.70 48.52
CA LYS A 587 41.96 -14.21 49.85
C LYS A 587 40.65 -15.01 49.86
N PHE A 588 40.12 -15.34 48.68
CA PHE A 588 38.85 -16.05 48.56
C PHE A 588 39.00 -17.51 48.96
N SER A 589 38.11 -18.02 49.83
CA SER A 589 38.09 -19.44 50.23
C SER A 589 36.78 -20.12 49.85
N THR A 590 36.85 -21.40 49.47
CA THR A 590 35.67 -22.26 49.25
C THR A 590 35.64 -23.37 50.28
N SER A 591 34.47 -23.61 50.87
CA SER A 591 34.24 -24.77 51.72
C SER A 591 33.01 -25.54 51.24
N VAL A 592 32.98 -26.85 51.47
CA VAL A 592 31.86 -27.72 51.09
C VAL A 592 31.40 -28.49 52.31
N MET A 593 30.10 -28.62 52.50
CA MET A 593 29.49 -29.44 53.55
C MET A 593 28.26 -30.18 53.01
N THR A 594 27.78 -31.18 53.75
CA THR A 594 26.52 -31.86 53.40
C THR A 594 25.31 -31.12 53.94
N PHE A 595 24.14 -31.36 53.33
CA PHE A 595 22.87 -30.84 53.84
C PHE A 595 22.54 -31.37 55.23
N GLN A 596 22.97 -32.58 55.58
CA GLN A 596 22.76 -33.18 56.90
C GLN A 596 23.55 -32.47 58.01
N GLU A 597 24.68 -31.85 57.67
CA GLU A 597 25.49 -31.03 58.59
C GLU A 597 24.97 -29.59 58.72
N LEU A 598 23.95 -29.21 57.94
CA LEU A 598 23.40 -27.85 57.90
C LEU A 598 22.36 -27.66 59.01
N ASP A 599 22.78 -27.14 60.16
CA ASP A 599 21.89 -26.86 61.30
C ASP A 599 21.59 -25.36 61.41
N ILE A 600 20.63 -24.89 60.62
CA ILE A 600 20.28 -23.45 60.51
C ILE A 600 19.64 -22.92 61.80
N GLU A 601 19.04 -23.77 62.63
CA GLU A 601 18.34 -23.36 63.86
C GLU A 601 19.27 -23.28 65.08
N ASN A 602 20.50 -23.79 64.97
CA ASN A 602 21.48 -23.80 66.05
C ASN A 602 22.18 -22.44 66.21
N VAL A 603 22.08 -21.85 67.41
CA VAL A 603 22.62 -20.53 67.74
C VAL A 603 24.16 -20.48 67.71
N GLU A 604 24.84 -21.59 68.03
CA GLU A 604 26.30 -21.70 67.90
C GLU A 604 26.73 -21.81 66.44
N PHE A 605 25.94 -22.52 65.62
CA PHE A 605 26.10 -22.55 64.17
C PHE A 605 25.89 -21.13 63.59
N GLN A 606 24.81 -20.44 63.91
CA GLN A 606 24.58 -19.06 63.47
C GLN A 606 25.71 -18.11 63.90
N LYS A 607 26.22 -18.21 65.14
CA LYS A 607 27.32 -17.35 65.62
C LYS A 607 28.65 -17.61 64.93
N LYS A 608 29.02 -18.87 64.70
CA LYS A 608 30.28 -19.24 64.01
C LYS A 608 30.22 -18.89 62.51
N PHE A 609 29.04 -19.02 61.91
CA PHE A 609 28.86 -18.86 60.47
C PHE A 609 28.53 -17.41 60.07
N SER A 610 27.87 -16.61 60.91
CA SER A 610 27.58 -15.19 60.62
C SER A 610 28.82 -14.29 60.53
N SER A 611 29.97 -14.74 61.06
CA SER A 611 31.23 -13.98 60.99
C SER A 611 32.04 -14.19 59.71
N GLU A 612 31.76 -15.23 58.92
CA GLU A 612 32.64 -15.71 57.84
C GLU A 612 32.13 -15.44 56.41
N TYR A 613 30.83 -15.16 56.21
CA TYR A 613 30.25 -15.00 54.88
C TYR A 613 29.94 -13.55 54.55
N GLN A 614 30.72 -12.97 53.64
CA GLN A 614 30.51 -11.61 53.16
C GLN A 614 30.49 -11.50 51.63
N LEU A 615 30.35 -12.61 50.91
CA LEU A 615 30.23 -12.56 49.45
C LEU A 615 29.00 -11.75 49.02
N GLY A 616 27.85 -11.98 49.66
CA GLY A 616 26.63 -11.19 49.43
C GLY A 616 26.83 -9.72 49.79
N GLU A 617 27.44 -9.42 50.93
CA GLU A 617 27.76 -8.05 51.35
C GLU A 617 28.73 -7.37 50.37
N TRP A 618 29.75 -8.06 49.88
CA TRP A 618 30.71 -7.55 48.90
C TRP A 618 30.06 -7.29 47.54
N ILE A 619 29.16 -8.17 47.08
CA ILE A 619 28.35 -7.92 45.87
C ILE A 619 27.49 -6.67 46.09
N ILE A 620 26.86 -6.54 47.26
CA ILE A 620 26.05 -5.37 47.61
C ILE A 620 26.90 -4.10 47.65
N GLN A 621 28.06 -4.10 48.30
CA GLN A 621 28.98 -2.95 48.36
C GLN A 621 29.48 -2.56 46.96
N LEU A 622 29.77 -3.53 46.09
CA LEU A 622 30.07 -3.27 44.68
C LEU A 622 28.85 -2.70 43.93
N CYS A 623 27.65 -3.18 44.21
CA CYS A 623 26.41 -2.62 43.69
C CYS A 623 26.09 -1.23 44.27
N CYS A 624 26.55 -0.90 45.47
CA CYS A 624 26.47 0.43 46.08
C CYS A 624 27.56 1.39 45.55
N LEU A 625 28.62 0.84 44.95
CA LEU A 625 29.65 1.56 44.20
C LEU A 625 29.29 1.77 42.73
N ILE A 626 28.34 1.02 42.19
CA ILE A 626 27.50 1.55 41.11
C ILE A 626 26.86 2.78 41.74
N PRO A 627 26.90 3.97 41.12
CA PRO A 627 26.08 5.06 41.60
C PRO A 627 24.65 4.50 41.64
N ILE A 628 24.09 4.25 42.83
CA ILE A 628 22.65 3.97 43.00
C ILE A 628 21.95 5.30 42.77
N GLN A 629 22.04 5.77 41.54
CA GLN A 629 21.01 6.49 40.87
C GLN A 629 20.14 5.38 40.30
N ILE A 630 19.19 4.84 41.07
CA ILE A 630 18.13 4.03 40.46
C ILE A 630 17.43 5.01 39.55
N ALA A 631 17.73 4.91 38.26
CA ALA A 631 17.14 5.76 37.29
C ALA A 631 16.00 5.03 36.63
N VAL A 632 14.78 5.52 36.81
CA VAL A 632 13.65 4.98 36.06
C VAL A 632 13.89 5.36 34.60
N ALA A 633 13.93 4.36 33.72
CA ALA A 633 13.96 4.59 32.30
C ALA A 633 12.58 5.10 31.88
N ARG A 634 12.46 6.42 31.76
CA ARG A 634 11.33 7.10 31.15
C ARG A 634 11.87 7.94 30.01
N ASN A 635 11.24 7.85 28.84
CA ASN A 635 11.55 8.72 27.71
C ASN A 635 13.04 8.67 27.31
N ASN A 636 13.63 7.46 27.26
CA ASN A 636 15.05 7.19 26.93
C ASN A 636 16.10 7.98 27.74
N LEU A 637 15.70 8.62 28.83
CA LEU A 637 16.59 9.26 29.78
C LEU A 637 16.60 8.44 31.07
N PHE A 638 17.79 8.29 31.65
CA PHE A 638 17.93 7.77 33.00
C PHE A 638 17.67 8.93 33.97
N GLN A 639 16.47 8.97 34.59
CA GLN A 639 16.13 9.96 35.62
C GLN A 639 16.51 9.43 37.01
N PRO A 640 17.55 9.96 37.66
CA PRO A 640 18.05 9.44 38.93
C PRO A 640 17.04 9.65 40.07
N LEU A 641 16.65 8.58 40.76
CA LEU A 641 15.99 8.66 42.06
C LEU A 641 17.03 9.02 43.11
N LYS A 642 16.74 10.03 43.93
CA LYS A 642 17.54 10.38 45.11
C LYS A 642 16.82 9.80 46.32
N ASP A 643 17.47 8.89 47.05
CA ASP A 643 16.94 8.23 48.25
C ASP A 643 15.59 7.49 48.07
N GLY A 644 15.29 7.04 46.86
CA GLY A 644 14.04 6.31 46.54
C GLY A 644 12.80 7.18 46.36
N LEU A 645 12.92 8.51 46.42
CA LEU A 645 11.84 9.46 46.15
C LEU A 645 12.14 10.33 44.93
N SER A 646 11.08 10.67 44.21
CA SER A 646 11.07 11.72 43.19
C SER A 646 11.19 13.08 43.90
N SER A 647 12.11 13.94 43.46
CA SER A 647 12.50 15.16 44.19
C SER A 647 11.45 16.28 44.24
N ASP A 648 10.20 16.05 43.84
CA ASP A 648 9.14 17.08 43.79
C ASP A 648 7.83 16.71 44.52
N GLU A 649 7.83 15.74 45.45
CA GLU A 649 6.64 15.44 46.26
C GLU A 649 6.58 16.27 47.54
N ASN A 650 6.24 17.55 47.40
CA ASN A 650 5.60 18.33 48.46
C ASN A 650 4.21 18.73 47.96
N HIS A 651 3.21 17.85 48.04
CA HIS A 651 1.82 18.25 48.29
C HIS A 651 1.00 17.05 48.78
N LEU A 652 0.51 17.17 50.01
CA LEU A 652 -0.53 16.37 50.64
C LEU A 652 -1.76 16.26 49.71
N ILE A 653 -2.18 15.04 49.38
CA ILE A 653 -3.50 14.76 48.83
C ILE A 653 -4.24 13.87 49.82
N GLU A 654 -5.42 14.36 50.20
CA GLU A 654 -6.38 13.73 51.11
C GLU A 654 -6.81 12.33 50.63
N LEU A 655 -6.95 11.47 51.63
CA LEU A 655 -7.27 10.05 51.52
C LEU A 655 -8.67 9.80 50.96
N GLY A 656 -8.73 9.09 49.83
CA GLY A 656 -9.92 8.41 49.32
C GLY A 656 -9.54 7.02 48.79
N ASP A 657 -9.50 6.07 49.72
CA ASP A 657 -9.53 4.60 49.54
C ASP A 657 -8.77 3.98 48.35
N ASP A 658 -7.45 3.87 48.47
CA ASP A 658 -6.68 2.82 47.75
C ASP A 658 -5.38 2.45 48.48
N ARG A 659 -5.50 1.93 49.72
CA ARG A 659 -4.38 1.40 50.51
C ARG A 659 -3.92 0.00 50.05
N ARG A 660 -3.78 -0.23 48.74
CA ARG A 660 -3.25 -1.51 48.22
C ARG A 660 -2.09 -1.41 47.23
N HIS A 661 -1.64 -0.21 46.85
CA HIS A 661 -0.51 -0.07 45.92
C HIS A 661 0.84 0.33 46.52
N VAL A 662 0.88 0.95 47.71
CA VAL A 662 2.16 1.32 48.36
C VAL A 662 2.74 0.19 49.22
N GLU A 663 1.90 -0.78 49.64
CA GLU A 663 2.38 -1.97 50.35
C GLU A 663 3.00 -3.03 49.42
N ILE A 664 2.71 -3.03 48.12
CA ILE A 664 3.21 -4.07 47.22
C ILE A 664 4.67 -3.80 46.77
N ILE A 665 5.07 -2.54 46.60
CA ILE A 665 6.44 -2.22 46.16
C ILE A 665 7.44 -2.24 47.34
N SER A 666 6.98 -1.86 48.54
CA SER A 666 7.80 -1.92 49.76
C SER A 666 7.88 -3.32 50.37
N LYS A 667 6.86 -4.19 50.22
CA LYS A 667 6.96 -5.61 50.65
C LYS A 667 7.71 -6.52 49.68
N THR A 668 7.83 -6.19 48.38
CA THR A 668 8.51 -7.10 47.44
C THR A 668 10.04 -7.03 47.53
N TYR A 669 10.61 -5.98 48.13
CA TYR A 669 12.07 -5.83 48.23
C TYR A 669 12.62 -5.57 49.64
N LEU A 670 11.79 -5.39 50.68
CA LEU A 670 12.30 -4.95 52.00
C LEU A 670 11.91 -5.77 53.24
N LEU A 671 11.12 -6.85 53.17
CA LEU A 671 10.96 -7.86 54.24
C LEU A 671 10.38 -9.13 53.57
N ASP A 672 11.06 -10.26 53.44
CA ASP A 672 11.81 -11.03 54.44
C ASP A 672 13.15 -11.55 53.88
N GLY A 673 14.24 -11.41 54.64
CA GLY A 673 15.47 -12.20 54.42
C GLY A 673 16.79 -11.43 54.26
N MET A 674 16.86 -10.12 54.49
CA MET A 674 18.12 -9.35 54.33
C MET A 674 18.60 -8.68 55.62
N ARG A 675 18.65 -9.45 56.71
CA ARG A 675 19.45 -9.08 57.90
C ARG A 675 20.53 -10.08 58.30
N GLU A 676 20.68 -11.19 57.58
CA GLU A 676 21.76 -12.15 57.82
C GLU A 676 22.34 -12.63 56.47
N SER A 677 23.34 -11.90 55.98
CA SER A 677 23.95 -12.11 54.66
C SER A 677 24.92 -13.30 54.62
N SER A 678 24.44 -14.52 54.92
CA SER A 678 25.26 -15.73 54.77
C SER A 678 25.13 -16.31 53.35
N SER A 679 26.19 -16.30 52.55
CA SER A 679 26.19 -16.86 51.17
C SER A 679 26.35 -18.38 51.17
N ILE A 680 25.23 -19.08 51.38
CA ILE A 680 25.16 -20.54 51.33
C ILE A 680 24.56 -20.96 49.99
N LEU A 681 25.34 -21.67 49.17
CA LEU A 681 24.83 -22.25 47.91
C LEU A 681 24.37 -23.68 48.17
N VAL A 682 23.06 -23.90 48.25
CA VAL A 682 22.48 -25.24 48.41
C VAL A 682 22.25 -25.88 47.04
N ILE A 683 22.90 -27.01 46.77
CA ILE A 683 22.73 -27.78 45.55
C ILE A 683 22.01 -29.08 45.91
N LYS A 684 20.71 -29.12 45.58
CA LYS A 684 19.89 -30.34 45.63
C LYS A 684 20.00 -31.09 44.32
N LYS A 685 20.10 -32.42 44.37
CA LYS A 685 20.16 -33.27 43.19
C LYS A 685 18.79 -33.51 42.59
#